data_AF-A0A812TZ62-F1
#
_entry.id   AF-A0A812TZ62-F1
#
_cell.length_a   1.000
_cell.length_b   1.000
_cell.length_c   1.000
_cell.angle_alpha   90.00
_cell.angle_beta   90.00
_cell.angle_gamma   90.00
#
_symmetry.space_group_name_H-M   'P 1'
#
loop_
_entity.id
_entity.type
_entity.pdbx_description
1 polymer ?
#
loop_
_entity_poly.entity_id
_entity_poly.type
_entity_poly.pdbx_seq_one_letter_code
_entity_poly.pdbx_strand_id
1 'polypeptide(L)'
;MRKAKLGKAVETVKRLLHAERVPQFAGDVHHQYEDKYLLVERATCLAAASQLSCLGALGLTAEHLQTMRRWAAEGSSVSLRFKSKESCTFTREETREEENPRKHVEETTVGGVLRSTITSKVVTKITEYFWKFEATYALEAFCGVGADAASRVVLASHTGVAELKTTTKAPAPYPEARVPAINQEVNITWLVKCLVSNDQVAPEFRINRTGPDCKTPRRNLETNLAMDHFNSFAYWTQYVADYFHHLRTVQPRKPDDSVFSPESIFVPVLPLMFDAWNKSCLLAVLQSSEPAQGPVLSIGDGNRFLAEELRCLEEHRSNADLAFPGDDGLIRAVEVHAVAILLHSRDVCETWKRTVDYVEGMLRQQLVAAIGKEIGPAEFAAYMQFHYRKLFLDCYRPKQFCFSVRRSENHSPEGTVSIDEEAVGLIDGGSIRSPVVTISQCSTKPVTMSFDLNASTTVNFSGNVHLHGWLSHSFSGQSGSKLFLTSRARQFSSMVVLVGRVTSATTFDPTYAAIVQNKDELTIPLELSVIPTPKEFKDAIASLSPEQQAFAKAFRAMQLESTLFGVAVVQIKPQLEKLLNLAEDSLTKEIKLTQDLLNLFLTYQIPSDLLSYDDSPAPGTFAPPARPAERVAAVRGHVKAMFDMIDEEKRREIEERRREEEYFRQGLDASIPLPFLSLSGYWQPSLLRCACALVFTKGFTKGMAISGPHLQLRAEREEAPRIVW
;
A
#
# COMPACT_ATOMS: atom_id res chain seq x y z
N MET A 1 -7.13 -15.15 -8.21
CA MET A 1 -6.44 -16.45 -8.00
C MET A 1 -5.02 -16.28 -8.54
N ARG A 2 -3.95 -16.58 -7.77
CA ARG A 2 -2.60 -16.60 -8.34
C ARG A 2 -2.61 -17.59 -9.51
N LYS A 3 -2.14 -17.20 -10.70
CA LYS A 3 -2.17 -18.03 -11.94
C LYS A 3 -1.74 -19.49 -11.69
N ALA A 4 -0.80 -19.71 -10.77
CA ALA A 4 -0.34 -21.03 -10.34
C ALA A 4 -1.43 -21.93 -9.71
N LYS A 5 -2.32 -21.41 -8.83
CA LYS A 5 -3.37 -22.23 -8.18
C LYS A 5 -4.43 -22.66 -9.20
N LEU A 6 -4.76 -21.78 -10.14
CA LEU A 6 -5.68 -22.08 -11.24
C LEU A 6 -5.07 -23.08 -12.23
N GLY A 7 -3.78 -22.95 -12.56
CA GLY A 7 -3.05 -23.91 -13.40
C GLY A 7 -3.06 -25.32 -12.81
N LYS A 8 -2.76 -25.47 -11.51
CA LYS A 8 -2.85 -26.74 -10.79
C LYS A 8 -4.26 -27.34 -10.84
N ALA A 9 -5.29 -26.51 -10.62
CA ALA A 9 -6.68 -26.97 -10.68
C ALA A 9 -7.05 -27.50 -12.08
N VAL A 10 -6.61 -26.81 -13.14
CA VAL A 10 -6.81 -27.27 -14.53
C VAL A 10 -6.08 -28.58 -14.81
N GLU A 11 -4.86 -28.77 -14.29
CA GLU A 11 -4.13 -30.04 -14.40
C GLU A 11 -4.86 -31.19 -13.70
N THR A 12 -5.42 -30.94 -12.51
CA THR A 12 -6.27 -31.93 -11.81
C THR A 12 -7.50 -32.27 -12.65
N VAL A 13 -8.19 -31.28 -13.22
CA VAL A 13 -9.35 -31.51 -14.09
C VAL A 13 -8.97 -32.33 -15.33
N LYS A 14 -7.84 -32.04 -15.97
CA LYS A 14 -7.33 -32.84 -17.11
C LYS A 14 -7.10 -34.29 -16.73
N ARG A 15 -6.66 -34.55 -15.50
CA ARG A 15 -6.50 -35.91 -14.97
C ARG A 15 -7.84 -36.60 -14.74
N LEU A 16 -8.82 -35.91 -14.16
CA LEU A 16 -10.15 -36.44 -13.82
C LEU A 16 -11.00 -36.77 -15.06
N LEU A 17 -10.90 -35.95 -16.11
CA LEU A 17 -11.72 -36.09 -17.32
C LEU A 17 -11.05 -36.90 -18.43
N HIS A 18 -9.79 -37.35 -18.22
CA HIS A 18 -9.00 -38.12 -19.18
C HIS A 18 -9.00 -37.52 -20.61
N ALA A 19 -8.64 -38.31 -21.64
CA ALA A 19 -8.64 -37.89 -23.05
C ALA A 19 -10.05 -37.62 -23.62
N GLU A 20 -11.11 -37.71 -22.80
CA GLU A 20 -12.51 -37.57 -23.23
C GLU A 20 -12.89 -36.11 -23.52
N ARG A 21 -12.26 -35.14 -22.81
CA ARG A 21 -12.53 -33.71 -22.95
C ARG A 21 -11.26 -32.87 -22.75
N VAL A 22 -11.13 -31.77 -23.51
CA VAL A 22 -10.03 -30.80 -23.38
C VAL A 22 -10.55 -29.57 -22.61
N PRO A 23 -10.34 -29.47 -21.29
CA PRO A 23 -10.77 -28.30 -20.51
C PRO A 23 -9.94 -27.07 -20.90
N GLN A 24 -10.63 -26.01 -21.29
CA GLN A 24 -10.05 -24.69 -21.57
C GLN A 24 -10.83 -23.60 -20.82
N PHE A 25 -10.25 -22.41 -20.68
CA PHE A 25 -10.98 -21.29 -20.11
C PHE A 25 -12.11 -20.88 -21.05
N ALA A 26 -13.24 -20.44 -20.50
CA ALA A 26 -14.40 -20.09 -21.31
C ALA A 26 -14.09 -19.01 -22.38
N GLY A 27 -13.17 -18.08 -22.10
CA GLY A 27 -12.74 -17.06 -23.06
C GLY A 27 -11.98 -17.59 -24.28
N ASP A 28 -11.40 -18.79 -24.19
CA ASP A 28 -10.56 -19.40 -25.23
C ASP A 28 -11.35 -20.41 -26.11
N VAL A 29 -12.60 -20.74 -25.73
CA VAL A 29 -13.47 -21.68 -26.43
C VAL A 29 -14.52 -20.93 -27.24
N HIS A 30 -14.86 -21.43 -28.42
CA HIS A 30 -16.00 -20.89 -29.17
C HIS A 30 -17.32 -21.27 -28.48
N HIS A 31 -18.10 -20.27 -28.07
CA HIS A 31 -19.35 -20.46 -27.33
C HIS A 31 -20.39 -19.39 -27.70
N GLN A 32 -21.67 -19.69 -27.46
CA GLN A 32 -22.79 -18.76 -27.67
C GLN A 32 -23.06 -17.91 -26.41
N TYR A 33 -23.94 -16.92 -26.54
CA TYR A 33 -24.28 -16.06 -25.41
C TYR A 33 -25.00 -16.85 -24.29
N GLU A 34 -25.83 -17.80 -24.69
CA GLU A 34 -26.61 -18.69 -23.82
C GLU A 34 -25.71 -19.58 -22.96
N ASP A 35 -24.57 -20.01 -23.49
CA ASP A 35 -23.58 -20.84 -22.77
C ASP A 35 -23.00 -20.10 -21.56
N LYS A 36 -22.97 -18.77 -21.58
CA LYS A 36 -22.47 -17.96 -20.46
C LYS A 36 -23.44 -17.98 -19.27
N TYR A 37 -24.74 -17.99 -19.53
CA TYR A 37 -25.75 -18.19 -18.49
C TYR A 37 -25.65 -19.61 -17.92
N LEU A 38 -25.54 -20.61 -18.79
CA LEU A 38 -25.39 -22.00 -18.37
C LEU A 38 -24.13 -22.21 -17.52
N LEU A 39 -23.02 -21.55 -17.86
CA LEU A 39 -21.79 -21.60 -17.07
C LEU A 39 -22.01 -21.04 -15.66
N VAL A 40 -22.66 -19.88 -15.51
CA VAL A 40 -22.97 -19.30 -14.20
C VAL A 40 -23.94 -20.18 -13.42
N GLU A 41 -24.97 -20.72 -14.08
CA GLU A 41 -25.95 -21.62 -13.46
C GLU A 41 -25.26 -22.88 -12.91
N ARG A 42 -24.42 -23.53 -13.73
CA ARG A 42 -23.68 -24.73 -13.33
C ARG A 42 -22.65 -24.45 -12.24
N ALA A 43 -21.89 -23.35 -12.35
CA ALA A 43 -20.95 -22.95 -11.32
C ALA A 43 -21.66 -22.70 -9.97
N THR A 44 -22.87 -22.12 -10.01
CA THR A 44 -23.68 -21.87 -8.81
C THR A 44 -24.19 -23.17 -8.19
N CYS A 45 -24.70 -24.10 -8.99
CA CYS A 45 -25.07 -25.44 -8.52
C CYS A 45 -23.89 -26.20 -7.89
N LEU A 46 -22.71 -26.16 -8.52
CA LEU A 46 -21.50 -26.80 -8.00
C LEU A 46 -21.05 -26.17 -6.68
N ALA A 47 -21.06 -24.84 -6.58
CA ALA A 47 -20.71 -24.14 -5.36
C ALA A 47 -21.68 -24.49 -4.21
N ALA A 48 -22.99 -24.54 -4.49
CA ALA A 48 -24.00 -24.94 -3.52
C ALA A 48 -23.85 -26.42 -3.10
N ALA A 49 -23.56 -27.32 -4.03
CA ALA A 49 -23.33 -28.74 -3.74
C ALA A 49 -22.08 -28.93 -2.86
N SER A 50 -20.98 -28.24 -3.20
CA SER A 50 -19.75 -28.22 -2.41
C SER A 50 -20.00 -27.68 -0.98
N GLN A 51 -20.78 -26.61 -0.81
CA GLN A 51 -21.18 -26.13 0.52
C GLN A 51 -21.93 -27.20 1.33
N LEU A 52 -22.84 -27.96 0.71
CA LEU A 52 -23.55 -29.04 1.40
C LEU A 52 -22.61 -30.20 1.76
N SER A 53 -21.68 -30.57 0.88
CA SER A 53 -20.63 -31.55 1.16
C SER A 53 -19.77 -31.12 2.36
N CYS A 54 -19.37 -29.84 2.39
CA CYS A 54 -18.62 -29.26 3.49
C CYS A 54 -19.41 -29.28 4.81
N LEU A 55 -20.69 -28.89 4.79
CA LEU A 55 -21.56 -28.98 5.96
C LEU A 55 -21.76 -30.43 6.40
N GLY A 56 -21.85 -31.37 5.44
CA GLY A 56 -21.89 -32.81 5.70
C GLY A 56 -20.66 -33.29 6.45
N ALA A 57 -19.47 -32.88 6.01
CA ALA A 57 -18.21 -33.17 6.68
C ALA A 57 -18.11 -32.53 8.09
N LEU A 58 -18.86 -31.44 8.35
CA LEU A 58 -18.99 -30.81 9.66
C LEU A 58 -20.09 -31.41 10.56
N GLY A 59 -20.77 -32.48 10.12
CA GLY A 59 -21.81 -33.18 10.91
C GLY A 59 -23.25 -32.96 10.46
N LEU A 60 -23.50 -32.33 9.31
CA LEU A 60 -24.84 -32.26 8.72
C LEU A 60 -25.25 -33.64 8.17
N THR A 61 -26.33 -34.21 8.72
CA THR A 61 -26.90 -35.48 8.24
C THR A 61 -28.08 -35.25 7.29
N ALA A 62 -28.49 -36.29 6.57
CA ALA A 62 -29.69 -36.25 5.74
C ALA A 62 -30.96 -35.89 6.55
N GLU A 63 -31.07 -36.39 7.79
CA GLU A 63 -32.19 -36.08 8.69
C GLU A 63 -32.19 -34.62 9.14
N HIS A 64 -31.01 -34.07 9.45
CA HIS A 64 -30.85 -32.65 9.77
C HIS A 64 -31.32 -31.79 8.59
N LEU A 65 -30.91 -32.15 7.37
CA LEU A 65 -31.28 -31.41 6.17
C LEU A 65 -32.79 -31.51 5.87
N GLN A 66 -33.41 -32.68 6.02
CA GLN A 66 -34.87 -32.83 5.89
C GLN A 66 -35.63 -31.95 6.89
N THR A 67 -35.10 -31.80 8.11
CA THR A 67 -35.67 -30.91 9.13
C THR A 67 -35.57 -29.44 8.73
N MET A 68 -34.39 -29.00 8.25
CA MET A 68 -34.20 -27.65 7.75
C MET A 68 -35.09 -27.32 6.55
N ARG A 69 -35.31 -28.30 5.66
CA ARG A 69 -36.22 -28.14 4.51
C ARG A 69 -37.66 -27.95 4.96
N ARG A 70 -38.12 -28.69 5.97
CA ARG A 70 -39.46 -28.49 6.56
C ARG A 70 -39.61 -27.08 7.11
N TRP A 71 -38.63 -26.60 7.88
CA TRP A 71 -38.64 -25.21 8.38
C TRP A 71 -38.71 -24.17 7.25
N ALA A 72 -37.93 -24.35 6.19
CA ALA A 72 -37.94 -23.44 5.04
C ALA A 72 -39.27 -23.48 4.26
N ALA A 73 -39.88 -24.66 4.14
CA ALA A 73 -41.19 -24.86 3.49
C ALA A 73 -42.33 -24.22 4.29
N GLU A 74 -42.24 -24.22 5.62
CA GLU A 74 -43.15 -23.52 6.54
C GLU A 74 -42.96 -21.99 6.54
N GLY A 75 -42.02 -21.47 5.73
CA GLY A 75 -41.75 -20.04 5.61
C GLY A 75 -40.78 -19.48 6.66
N SER A 76 -40.24 -20.34 7.54
CA SER A 76 -39.25 -19.91 8.54
C SER A 76 -37.88 -19.69 7.91
N SER A 77 -37.14 -18.69 8.41
CA SER A 77 -35.72 -18.52 8.09
C SER A 77 -34.89 -19.60 8.77
N VAL A 78 -33.99 -20.23 8.02
CA VAL A 78 -33.03 -21.22 8.52
C VAL A 78 -31.64 -20.59 8.61
N SER A 79 -31.00 -20.74 9.77
CA SER A 79 -29.68 -20.18 10.04
C SER A 79 -28.79 -21.20 10.75
N LEU A 80 -27.48 -21.06 10.56
CA LEU A 80 -26.45 -21.74 11.35
C LEU A 80 -25.96 -20.79 12.45
N ARG A 81 -25.69 -21.31 13.64
CA ARG A 81 -25.10 -20.60 14.78
C ARG A 81 -23.89 -21.37 15.28
N PHE A 82 -22.77 -20.68 15.39
CA PHE A 82 -21.59 -21.15 16.10
C PHE A 82 -21.46 -20.37 17.41
N LYS A 83 -21.54 -21.08 18.54
CA LYS A 83 -21.42 -20.49 19.87
C LYS A 83 -20.34 -21.19 20.66
N SER A 84 -19.58 -20.42 21.45
CA SER A 84 -18.61 -20.99 22.39
C SER A 84 -18.61 -20.26 23.73
N LYS A 85 -18.11 -20.95 24.75
CA LYS A 85 -17.89 -20.47 26.11
C LYS A 85 -16.47 -20.83 26.51
N GLU A 86 -15.76 -19.88 27.10
CA GLU A 86 -14.40 -20.08 27.63
C GLU A 86 -14.45 -19.87 29.14
N SER A 87 -13.64 -20.62 29.89
CA SER A 87 -13.42 -20.40 31.31
C SER A 87 -11.98 -20.70 31.70
N CYS A 88 -11.43 -19.95 32.66
CA CYS A 88 -10.07 -20.12 33.14
C CYS A 88 -10.07 -20.14 34.67
N THR A 89 -9.66 -21.27 35.26
CA THR A 89 -9.70 -21.49 36.70
C THR A 89 -8.31 -21.84 37.24
N PHE A 90 -7.97 -21.36 38.43
CA PHE A 90 -6.69 -21.67 39.07
C PHE A 90 -6.69 -23.11 39.59
N THR A 91 -5.62 -23.86 39.30
CA THR A 91 -5.53 -25.28 39.65
C THR A 91 -4.55 -25.52 40.80
N ARG A 92 -3.25 -25.19 40.62
CA ARG A 92 -2.19 -25.50 41.59
C ARG A 92 -0.97 -24.58 41.47
N GLU A 93 -0.15 -24.57 42.51
CA GLU A 93 1.15 -23.88 42.61
C GLU A 93 2.25 -24.92 42.85
N GLU A 94 3.34 -24.84 42.09
CA GLU A 94 4.48 -25.77 42.18
C GLU A 94 5.79 -24.98 42.21
N THR A 95 6.73 -25.38 43.06
CA THR A 95 8.05 -24.74 43.16
C THR A 95 9.11 -25.71 42.67
N ARG A 96 9.88 -25.32 41.65
CA ARG A 96 11.04 -26.08 41.15
C ARG A 96 12.34 -25.33 41.40
N GLU A 97 13.39 -26.08 41.67
CA GLU A 97 14.75 -25.55 41.82
C GLU A 97 15.51 -25.73 40.51
N GLU A 98 16.02 -24.64 39.93
CA GLU A 98 16.82 -24.66 38.70
C GLU A 98 18.24 -24.19 39.02
N GLU A 99 19.24 -25.05 38.76
CA GLU A 99 20.65 -24.73 38.99
C GLU A 99 21.16 -23.78 37.89
N ASN A 100 21.72 -22.63 38.28
CA ASN A 100 22.26 -21.65 37.34
C ASN A 100 23.56 -22.20 36.69
N PRO A 101 23.72 -22.20 35.35
CA PRO A 101 24.89 -22.79 34.69
C PRO A 101 26.23 -22.09 34.96
N ARG A 102 26.25 -20.92 35.62
CA ARG A 102 27.50 -20.21 35.98
C ARG A 102 27.96 -20.55 37.39
N LYS A 103 29.06 -21.32 37.50
CA LYS A 103 29.82 -21.52 38.74
C LYS A 103 30.58 -20.23 39.11
N HIS A 104 30.32 -19.68 40.29
CA HIS A 104 31.23 -18.72 40.93
C HIS A 104 32.22 -19.50 41.80
N VAL A 105 33.51 -19.29 41.55
CA VAL A 105 34.60 -19.81 42.39
C VAL A 105 35.30 -18.60 42.99
N GLU A 106 35.23 -18.43 44.30
CA GLU A 106 36.07 -17.48 45.03
C GLU A 106 37.16 -18.24 45.80
N GLU A 107 38.42 -17.89 45.54
CA GLU A 107 39.57 -18.36 46.30
C GLU A 107 39.86 -17.35 47.41
N THR A 108 39.62 -17.73 48.67
CA THR A 108 40.06 -16.91 49.82
C THR A 108 41.24 -17.59 50.50
N THR A 109 42.34 -16.85 50.69
CA THR A 109 43.55 -17.34 51.35
C THR A 109 43.58 -16.84 52.79
N VAL A 110 43.45 -17.74 53.76
CA VAL A 110 43.69 -17.45 55.19
C VAL A 110 44.79 -18.37 55.71
N GLY A 111 45.91 -17.79 56.15
CA GLY A 111 46.86 -18.48 57.04
C GLY A 111 47.73 -19.56 56.40
N GLY A 112 48.31 -19.30 55.22
CA GLY A 112 49.59 -19.87 54.81
C GLY A 112 49.69 -21.35 54.40
N VAL A 113 48.76 -22.26 54.72
CA VAL A 113 48.93 -23.70 54.38
C VAL A 113 47.65 -24.47 53.99
N LEU A 114 46.51 -23.85 53.67
CA LEU A 114 45.39 -24.61 53.09
C LEU A 114 44.59 -23.81 52.04
N ARG A 115 44.67 -24.22 50.77
CA ARG A 115 43.78 -23.77 49.68
C ARG A 115 42.48 -24.57 49.75
N SER A 116 41.40 -23.99 50.25
CA SER A 116 40.05 -24.56 50.08
C SER A 116 39.31 -23.79 48.99
N THR A 117 38.88 -24.50 47.96
CA THR A 117 38.05 -23.96 46.88
C THR A 117 36.59 -24.00 47.34
N ILE A 118 35.99 -22.85 47.66
CA ILE A 118 34.57 -22.79 48.01
C ILE A 118 33.78 -22.60 46.71
N THR A 119 33.19 -23.69 46.20
CA THR A 119 32.21 -23.61 45.09
C THR A 119 30.84 -23.27 45.65
N SER A 120 30.48 -21.99 45.68
CA SER A 120 29.10 -21.56 45.98
C SER A 120 28.22 -21.75 44.74
N LYS A 121 27.16 -22.57 44.86
CA LYS A 121 26.14 -22.76 43.82
C LYS A 121 24.93 -21.89 44.10
N VAL A 122 24.54 -21.05 43.14
CA VAL A 122 23.30 -20.26 43.25
C VAL A 122 22.15 -21.08 42.67
N VAL A 123 21.30 -21.62 43.55
CA VAL A 123 20.06 -22.32 43.20
C VAL A 123 18.94 -21.29 43.12
N THR A 124 18.27 -21.19 41.97
CA THR A 124 17.13 -20.26 41.81
C THR A 124 15.84 -21.04 41.97
N LYS A 125 15.00 -20.67 42.96
CA LYS A 125 13.65 -21.20 43.13
C LYS A 125 12.70 -20.51 42.16
N ILE A 126 12.06 -21.26 41.28
CA ILE A 126 11.04 -20.77 40.35
C ILE A 126 9.69 -21.32 40.80
N THR A 127 8.77 -20.40 41.12
CA THR A 127 7.37 -20.73 41.43
C THR A 127 6.55 -20.67 40.15
N GLU A 128 5.77 -21.72 39.90
CA GLU A 128 4.95 -21.88 38.70
C GLU A 128 3.49 -22.10 39.10
N TYR A 129 2.59 -21.36 38.46
CA TYR A 129 1.14 -21.41 38.70
C TYR A 129 0.45 -22.05 37.49
N PHE A 130 -0.35 -23.08 37.77
CA PHE A 130 -1.08 -23.86 36.78
C PHE A 130 -2.56 -23.47 36.78
N TRP A 131 -3.10 -23.25 35.59
CA TRP A 131 -4.48 -22.86 35.34
C TRP A 131 -5.15 -23.84 34.39
N LYS A 132 -6.42 -24.19 34.64
CA LYS A 132 -7.25 -24.96 33.74
C LYS A 132 -8.02 -24.01 32.83
N PHE A 133 -7.73 -24.04 31.53
CA PHE A 133 -8.51 -23.37 30.49
C PHE A 133 -9.46 -24.39 29.85
N GLU A 134 -10.75 -24.08 29.82
CA GLU A 134 -11.79 -24.93 29.25
C GLU A 134 -12.57 -24.13 28.19
N ALA A 135 -12.73 -24.72 27.01
CA ALA A 135 -13.50 -24.15 25.91
C ALA A 135 -14.56 -25.15 25.43
N THR A 136 -15.82 -24.76 25.47
CA THR A 136 -16.95 -25.54 24.94
C THR A 136 -17.54 -24.82 23.75
N TYR A 137 -17.70 -25.49 22.62
CA TYR A 137 -18.39 -24.93 21.46
C TYR A 137 -19.51 -25.84 20.95
N ALA A 138 -20.47 -25.23 20.24
CA ALA A 138 -21.52 -25.93 19.53
C ALA A 138 -21.82 -25.22 18.20
N LEU A 139 -21.90 -26.02 17.14
CA LEU A 139 -22.45 -25.65 15.84
C LEU A 139 -23.87 -26.19 15.75
N GLU A 140 -24.86 -25.31 15.64
CA GLU A 140 -26.27 -25.67 15.59
C GLU A 140 -26.97 -24.98 14.42
N ALA A 141 -27.94 -25.64 13.81
CA ALA A 141 -28.90 -25.04 12.90
C ALA A 141 -30.18 -24.73 13.67
N PHE A 142 -30.85 -23.64 13.32
CA PHE A 142 -32.09 -23.24 13.96
C PHE A 142 -33.04 -22.54 13.00
N CYS A 143 -34.33 -22.52 13.34
CA CYS A 143 -35.34 -21.73 12.66
C CYS A 143 -35.88 -20.59 13.53
N GLY A 144 -36.24 -19.47 12.90
CA GLY A 144 -36.73 -18.27 13.60
C GLY A 144 -35.72 -17.72 14.61
N VAL A 145 -36.14 -17.51 15.86
CA VAL A 145 -35.24 -17.10 16.96
C VAL A 145 -34.48 -18.28 17.57
N GLY A 146 -34.92 -19.50 17.24
CA GLY A 146 -34.45 -20.74 17.83
C GLY A 146 -34.51 -20.67 19.34
N ALA A 147 -35.67 -20.40 19.95
CA ALA A 147 -35.82 -20.37 21.41
C ALA A 147 -36.02 -21.79 21.97
N ASP A 148 -36.79 -22.60 21.26
CA ASP A 148 -37.20 -23.94 21.68
C ASP A 148 -36.25 -25.03 21.18
N ALA A 149 -36.20 -26.16 21.90
CA ALA A 149 -35.38 -27.31 21.53
C ALA A 149 -35.83 -27.95 20.19
N ALA A 150 -37.12 -27.90 19.88
CA ALA A 150 -37.66 -28.41 18.60
C ALA A 150 -37.26 -27.54 17.38
N SER A 151 -36.84 -26.30 17.63
CA SER A 151 -36.42 -25.33 16.62
C SER A 151 -34.91 -25.30 16.42
N ARG A 152 -34.17 -26.28 16.98
CA ARG A 152 -32.71 -26.37 16.95
C ARG A 152 -32.26 -27.79 16.63
N VAL A 153 -31.16 -27.89 15.89
CA VAL A 153 -30.47 -29.14 15.57
C VAL A 153 -28.98 -28.91 15.80
N VAL A 154 -28.33 -29.74 16.62
CA VAL A 154 -26.88 -29.64 16.87
C VAL A 154 -26.15 -30.48 15.83
N LEU A 155 -25.24 -29.87 15.08
CA LEU A 155 -24.43 -30.53 14.05
C LEU A 155 -23.14 -31.08 14.66
N ALA A 156 -22.47 -30.27 15.47
CA ALA A 156 -21.23 -30.64 16.15
C ALA A 156 -21.12 -29.89 17.47
N SER A 157 -20.52 -30.53 18.47
CA SER A 157 -20.19 -29.91 19.74
C SER A 157 -19.00 -30.60 20.39
N HIS A 158 -18.16 -29.83 21.07
CA HIS A 158 -17.00 -30.35 21.78
C HIS A 158 -16.69 -29.49 23.00
N THR A 159 -16.07 -30.11 24.00
CA THR A 159 -15.49 -29.44 25.16
C THR A 159 -14.04 -29.88 25.29
N GLY A 160 -13.14 -28.92 25.16
CA GLY A 160 -11.69 -29.11 25.23
C GLY A 160 -11.11 -28.44 26.46
N VAL A 161 -10.03 -29.02 26.99
CA VAL A 161 -9.33 -28.52 28.18
C VAL A 161 -7.83 -28.44 27.91
N ALA A 162 -7.18 -27.38 28.37
CA ALA A 162 -5.73 -27.26 28.42
C ALA A 162 -5.27 -26.74 29.78
N GLU A 163 -4.10 -27.22 30.18
CA GLU A 163 -3.39 -26.68 31.34
C GLU A 163 -2.42 -25.58 30.88
N LEU A 164 -2.57 -24.39 31.44
CA LEU A 164 -1.72 -23.23 31.20
C LEU A 164 -0.78 -23.03 32.38
N LYS A 165 0.43 -22.55 32.08
CA LYS A 165 1.49 -22.35 33.07
C LYS A 165 1.97 -20.91 33.05
N THR A 166 2.08 -20.29 34.22
CA THR A 166 2.51 -18.89 34.42
C THR A 166 3.53 -18.79 35.55
N THR A 167 4.38 -17.77 35.54
CA THR A 167 5.38 -17.51 36.60
C THR A 167 4.89 -16.56 37.70
N THR A 168 3.70 -15.97 37.52
CA THR A 168 3.07 -15.04 38.46
C THR A 168 1.62 -15.42 38.69
N LYS A 169 1.16 -15.39 39.94
CA LYS A 169 -0.22 -15.75 40.32
C LYS A 169 -1.28 -14.76 39.83
N ALA A 170 -0.90 -13.49 39.68
CA ALA A 170 -1.80 -12.44 39.27
C ALA A 170 -1.09 -11.48 38.30
N PRO A 171 -1.78 -10.99 37.26
CA PRO A 171 -3.16 -11.32 36.87
C PRO A 171 -3.30 -12.74 36.28
N ALA A 172 -4.52 -13.29 36.30
CA ALA A 172 -4.84 -14.55 35.62
C ALA A 172 -4.58 -14.44 34.11
N PRO A 173 -4.15 -15.52 33.42
CA PRO A 173 -3.81 -15.47 32.00
C PRO A 173 -5.04 -15.19 31.10
N TYR A 174 -6.24 -15.59 31.53
CA TYR A 174 -7.51 -15.35 30.86
C TYR A 174 -8.62 -15.03 31.88
N PRO A 175 -9.74 -14.41 31.45
CA PRO A 175 -10.91 -14.19 32.31
C PRO A 175 -11.49 -15.48 32.88
N GLU A 176 -12.07 -15.41 34.08
CA GLU A 176 -12.67 -16.57 34.77
C GLU A 176 -13.78 -17.22 33.95
N ALA A 177 -14.62 -16.41 33.30
CA ALA A 177 -15.62 -16.86 32.34
C ALA A 177 -15.82 -15.83 31.23
N ARG A 178 -15.93 -16.31 29.99
CA ARG A 178 -16.32 -15.53 28.82
C ARG A 178 -17.48 -16.23 28.14
N VAL A 179 -18.69 -15.73 28.40
CA VAL A 179 -19.94 -16.36 27.96
C VAL A 179 -20.85 -15.30 27.31
N PRO A 180 -21.11 -15.36 26.00
CA PRO A 180 -20.42 -16.21 25.00
C PRO A 180 -19.01 -15.67 24.68
N ALA A 181 -18.06 -16.56 24.43
CA ALA A 181 -16.76 -16.20 23.85
C ALA A 181 -16.90 -15.78 22.39
N ILE A 182 -17.81 -16.47 21.68
CA ILE A 182 -18.26 -16.19 20.33
C ILE A 182 -19.74 -16.62 20.22
N ASN A 183 -20.53 -15.85 19.49
CA ASN A 183 -21.89 -16.21 19.10
C ASN A 183 -22.16 -15.60 17.72
N GLN A 184 -21.92 -16.37 16.66
CA GLN A 184 -22.04 -15.90 15.30
C GLN A 184 -23.03 -16.74 14.50
N GLU A 185 -23.82 -16.05 13.69
CA GLU A 185 -24.92 -16.64 12.94
C GLU A 185 -24.79 -16.33 11.45
N VAL A 186 -25.26 -17.25 10.61
CA VAL A 186 -25.40 -17.03 9.18
C VAL A 186 -26.71 -17.60 8.68
N ASN A 187 -27.44 -16.82 7.89
CA ASN A 187 -28.66 -17.27 7.24
C ASN A 187 -28.30 -18.17 6.04
N ILE A 188 -28.82 -19.39 6.03
CA ILE A 188 -28.63 -20.37 4.95
C ILE A 188 -29.95 -20.71 4.24
N THR A 189 -30.99 -19.89 4.44
CA THR A 189 -32.32 -20.11 3.88
C THR A 189 -32.27 -20.21 2.35
N TRP A 190 -31.44 -19.39 1.72
CA TRP A 190 -31.22 -19.44 0.27
C TRP A 190 -30.71 -20.81 -0.17
N LEU A 191 -29.66 -21.33 0.48
CA LEU A 191 -29.07 -22.63 0.16
C LEU A 191 -30.08 -23.76 0.30
N VAL A 192 -30.88 -23.75 1.37
CA VAL A 192 -31.92 -24.77 1.60
C VAL A 192 -33.03 -24.69 0.55
N LYS A 193 -33.43 -23.47 0.14
CA LYS A 193 -34.45 -23.25 -0.90
C LYS A 193 -33.97 -23.64 -2.31
N CYS A 194 -32.66 -23.62 -2.55
CA CYS A 194 -32.08 -24.09 -3.81
C CYS A 194 -32.15 -25.61 -3.99
N LEU A 195 -32.63 -26.39 -3.01
CA LEU A 195 -32.67 -27.86 -3.08
C LEU A 195 -34.01 -28.38 -3.61
N VAL A 196 -33.98 -29.22 -4.64
CA VAL A 196 -35.18 -29.78 -5.29
C VAL A 196 -35.93 -30.75 -4.37
N SER A 197 -37.27 -30.68 -4.39
CA SER A 197 -38.23 -31.41 -3.54
C SER A 197 -38.34 -32.92 -3.75
N ASN A 198 -37.69 -33.48 -4.77
CA ASN A 198 -37.76 -34.91 -5.04
C ASN A 198 -36.82 -35.69 -4.10
N ASP A 199 -36.90 -37.03 -4.10
CA ASP A 199 -36.13 -37.95 -3.22
C ASP A 199 -34.59 -37.76 -3.25
N GLN A 200 -34.06 -36.85 -4.05
CA GLN A 200 -32.65 -36.51 -4.16
C GLN A 200 -32.38 -35.06 -3.75
N VAL A 201 -31.38 -34.88 -2.88
CA VAL A 201 -30.87 -33.57 -2.44
C VAL A 201 -29.88 -33.06 -3.50
N ALA A 202 -30.38 -32.32 -4.49
CA ALA A 202 -29.55 -31.68 -5.51
C ALA A 202 -29.87 -30.18 -5.61
N PRO A 203 -28.85 -29.30 -5.67
CA PRO A 203 -29.08 -27.88 -5.92
C PRO A 203 -29.58 -27.62 -7.34
N GLU A 204 -30.67 -26.88 -7.48
CA GLU A 204 -31.15 -26.32 -8.74
C GLU A 204 -31.12 -24.80 -8.68
N PHE A 205 -30.38 -24.21 -9.62
CA PHE A 205 -30.28 -22.78 -9.79
C PHE A 205 -30.43 -22.45 -11.28
N ARG A 206 -31.34 -21.53 -11.59
CA ARG A 206 -31.59 -21.05 -12.96
C ARG A 206 -31.75 -19.54 -12.95
N ILE A 207 -31.23 -18.88 -13.97
CA ILE A 207 -31.38 -17.44 -14.13
C ILE A 207 -32.64 -17.18 -14.95
N ASN A 208 -33.54 -16.33 -14.45
CA ASN A 208 -34.70 -15.93 -15.23
C ASN A 208 -34.31 -14.88 -16.28
N ARG A 209 -34.08 -15.36 -17.50
CA ARG A 209 -33.61 -14.54 -18.62
C ARG A 209 -34.69 -13.63 -19.21
N THR A 210 -35.98 -13.92 -18.97
CA THR A 210 -37.09 -13.14 -19.52
C THR A 210 -37.48 -11.96 -18.63
N GLY A 211 -36.93 -11.87 -17.42
CA GLY A 211 -37.18 -10.77 -16.50
C GLY A 211 -36.63 -9.43 -17.02
N PRO A 212 -37.35 -8.31 -16.84
CA PRO A 212 -36.91 -6.99 -17.34
C PRO A 212 -35.60 -6.50 -16.70
N ASP A 213 -35.29 -6.98 -15.50
CA ASP A 213 -34.09 -6.62 -14.72
C ASP A 213 -32.88 -7.54 -14.99
N CYS A 214 -33.04 -8.60 -15.79
CA CYS A 214 -31.92 -9.45 -16.20
C CYS A 214 -31.12 -8.75 -17.30
N LYS A 215 -29.92 -8.25 -16.98
CA LYS A 215 -29.04 -7.56 -17.95
C LYS A 215 -27.93 -8.47 -18.46
N THR A 216 -27.29 -9.22 -17.57
CA THR A 216 -26.19 -10.14 -17.89
C THR A 216 -26.26 -11.37 -16.97
N PRO A 217 -25.50 -12.45 -17.24
CA PRO A 217 -25.37 -13.59 -16.33
C PRO A 217 -24.92 -13.19 -14.91
N ARG A 218 -24.17 -12.09 -14.75
CA ARG A 218 -23.81 -11.54 -13.44
C ARG A 218 -24.87 -10.59 -12.88
N ARG A 219 -25.50 -9.77 -13.72
CA ARG A 219 -26.43 -8.69 -13.35
C ARG A 219 -27.89 -9.14 -13.52
N ASN A 220 -28.39 -9.89 -12.55
CA ASN A 220 -29.77 -10.35 -12.43
C ASN A 220 -30.11 -10.61 -10.94
N LEU A 221 -31.39 -10.77 -10.63
CA LEU A 221 -31.88 -10.94 -9.26
C LEU A 221 -31.34 -12.23 -8.61
N GLU A 222 -31.41 -13.35 -9.32
CA GLU A 222 -31.05 -14.67 -8.80
C GLU A 222 -29.56 -14.75 -8.44
N THR A 223 -28.70 -14.20 -9.30
CA THR A 223 -27.25 -14.16 -9.09
C THR A 223 -26.87 -13.17 -7.98
N ASN A 224 -27.63 -12.09 -7.80
CA ASN A 224 -27.43 -11.19 -6.67
C ASN A 224 -27.79 -11.85 -5.34
N LEU A 225 -28.91 -12.59 -5.27
CA LEU A 225 -29.27 -13.37 -4.07
C LEU A 225 -28.23 -14.45 -3.74
N ALA A 226 -27.71 -15.13 -4.77
CA ALA A 226 -26.60 -16.06 -4.61
C ALA A 226 -25.34 -15.36 -4.08
N MET A 227 -25.01 -14.18 -4.61
CA MET A 227 -23.87 -13.38 -4.20
C MET A 227 -23.96 -12.96 -2.73
N ASP A 228 -25.13 -12.54 -2.28
CA ASP A 228 -25.37 -12.15 -0.89
C ASP A 228 -25.19 -13.34 0.07
N HIS A 229 -25.72 -14.52 -0.31
CA HIS A 229 -25.51 -15.77 0.44
C HIS A 229 -24.03 -16.16 0.50
N PHE A 230 -23.35 -16.28 -0.64
CA PHE A 230 -21.95 -16.72 -0.70
C PHE A 230 -21.01 -15.76 0.02
N ASN A 231 -21.24 -14.44 -0.06
CA ASN A 231 -20.45 -13.46 0.71
C ASN A 231 -20.69 -13.65 2.21
N SER A 232 -21.95 -13.71 2.66
CA SER A 232 -22.29 -13.87 4.08
C SER A 232 -21.74 -15.16 4.67
N PHE A 233 -21.83 -16.26 3.92
CA PHE A 233 -21.29 -17.55 4.30
C PHE A 233 -19.76 -17.54 4.38
N ALA A 234 -19.08 -16.95 3.40
CA ALA A 234 -17.61 -16.84 3.41
C ALA A 234 -17.10 -16.01 4.60
N TYR A 235 -17.79 -14.93 4.97
CA TYR A 235 -17.45 -14.15 6.16
C TYR A 235 -17.66 -14.96 7.44
N TRP A 236 -18.77 -15.68 7.54
CA TRP A 236 -19.06 -16.52 8.70
C TRP A 236 -18.03 -17.65 8.84
N THR A 237 -17.68 -18.37 7.77
CA THR A 237 -16.69 -19.45 7.85
C THR A 237 -15.30 -18.94 8.23
N GLN A 238 -14.90 -17.78 7.71
CA GLN A 238 -13.66 -17.11 8.11
C GLN A 238 -13.65 -16.80 9.61
N TYR A 239 -14.73 -16.21 10.12
CA TYR A 239 -14.81 -15.80 11.53
C TYR A 239 -14.77 -17.02 12.48
N VAL A 240 -15.43 -18.13 12.11
CA VAL A 240 -15.37 -19.38 12.89
C VAL A 240 -13.97 -20.01 12.82
N ALA A 241 -13.31 -20.00 11.66
CA ALA A 241 -11.93 -20.48 11.52
C ALA A 241 -10.94 -19.66 12.35
N ASP A 242 -11.09 -18.32 12.38
CA ASP A 242 -10.27 -17.43 13.19
C ASP A 242 -10.41 -17.72 14.70
N TYR A 243 -11.61 -18.11 15.14
CA TYR A 243 -11.82 -18.55 16.51
C TYR A 243 -11.05 -19.84 16.86
N PHE A 244 -11.08 -20.85 15.99
CA PHE A 244 -10.26 -22.05 16.20
C PHE A 244 -8.76 -21.75 16.14
N HIS A 245 -8.33 -20.83 15.29
CA HIS A 245 -6.95 -20.33 15.32
C HIS A 245 -6.60 -19.63 16.64
N HIS A 246 -7.54 -18.89 17.25
CA HIS A 246 -7.34 -18.36 18.59
C HIS A 246 -7.17 -19.49 19.62
N LEU A 247 -8.06 -20.48 19.65
CA LEU A 247 -7.94 -21.63 20.57
C LEU A 247 -6.59 -22.37 20.41
N ARG A 248 -6.04 -22.40 19.19
CA ARG A 248 -4.72 -22.97 18.92
C ARG A 248 -3.61 -22.20 19.62
N THR A 249 -3.70 -20.87 19.71
CA THR A 249 -2.68 -20.07 20.41
C THR A 249 -2.66 -20.34 21.91
N VAL A 250 -3.78 -20.81 22.46
CA VAL A 250 -3.92 -21.18 23.88
C VAL A 250 -3.37 -22.59 24.15
N GLN A 251 -3.39 -23.48 23.15
CA GLN A 251 -2.94 -24.86 23.31
C GLN A 251 -1.42 -24.97 23.58
N PRO A 252 -0.98 -25.70 24.62
CA PRO A 252 0.44 -25.83 24.95
C PRO A 252 1.27 -26.51 23.85
N ARG A 253 0.70 -27.53 23.21
CA ARG A 253 1.32 -28.24 22.10
C ARG A 253 0.96 -27.53 20.80
N LYS A 254 1.93 -26.85 20.20
CA LYS A 254 1.74 -26.15 18.92
C LYS A 254 1.90 -27.14 17.76
N PRO A 255 0.81 -27.47 17.04
CA PRO A 255 0.90 -28.28 15.84
C PRO A 255 1.53 -27.48 14.68
N ASP A 256 2.00 -28.19 13.67
CA ASP A 256 2.49 -27.59 12.42
C ASP A 256 1.36 -26.80 11.72
N ASP A 257 1.69 -25.63 11.19
CA ASP A 257 0.76 -24.74 10.49
C ASP A 257 0.18 -25.38 9.23
N SER A 258 0.97 -26.27 8.60
CA SER A 258 0.62 -26.89 7.31
C SER A 258 -0.66 -27.72 7.36
N VAL A 259 -0.99 -28.33 8.51
CA VAL A 259 -2.13 -29.24 8.69
C VAL A 259 -3.48 -28.52 8.74
N PHE A 260 -3.49 -27.20 8.90
CA PHE A 260 -4.71 -26.39 8.88
C PHE A 260 -5.01 -25.81 7.49
N SER A 261 -4.08 -25.99 6.54
CA SER A 261 -4.15 -25.36 5.24
C SER A 261 -5.12 -26.10 4.31
N PRO A 262 -6.10 -25.41 3.69
CA PRO A 262 -6.97 -26.02 2.70
C PRO A 262 -6.29 -26.17 1.32
N GLU A 263 -5.00 -25.85 1.17
CA GLU A 263 -4.35 -25.77 -0.15
C GLU A 263 -4.32 -27.09 -0.94
N SER A 264 -4.37 -28.24 -0.25
CA SER A 264 -4.43 -29.56 -0.87
C SER A 264 -5.84 -29.96 -1.33
N ILE A 265 -6.87 -29.23 -0.90
CA ILE A 265 -8.27 -29.55 -1.19
C ILE A 265 -8.65 -28.98 -2.56
N PHE A 266 -9.18 -29.83 -3.42
CA PHE A 266 -9.63 -29.43 -4.75
C PHE A 266 -10.91 -28.59 -4.69
N VAL A 267 -10.90 -27.41 -5.31
CA VAL A 267 -12.08 -26.52 -5.42
C VAL A 267 -12.83 -26.85 -6.72
N PRO A 268 -14.09 -27.33 -6.65
CA PRO A 268 -14.81 -27.85 -7.81
C PRO A 268 -15.40 -26.77 -8.73
N VAL A 269 -15.33 -25.49 -8.34
CA VAL A 269 -15.88 -24.37 -9.12
C VAL A 269 -14.79 -23.75 -9.99
N LEU A 270 -14.93 -23.86 -11.32
CA LEU A 270 -13.94 -23.36 -12.28
C LEU A 270 -14.63 -22.75 -13.53
N PRO A 271 -14.09 -21.66 -14.10
CA PRO A 271 -14.61 -21.02 -15.32
C PRO A 271 -14.19 -21.78 -16.59
N LEU A 272 -14.53 -23.07 -16.68
CA LEU A 272 -14.10 -23.96 -17.77
C LEU A 272 -15.21 -24.23 -18.78
N MET A 273 -14.80 -24.33 -20.04
CA MET A 273 -15.58 -24.84 -21.15
C MET A 273 -14.75 -25.88 -21.93
N PHE A 274 -15.37 -26.59 -22.86
CA PHE A 274 -14.80 -27.72 -23.59
C PHE A 274 -15.06 -27.60 -25.09
N ASP A 275 -14.08 -28.01 -25.89
CA ASP A 275 -14.25 -28.20 -27.33
C ASP A 275 -15.14 -29.42 -27.63
N ALA A 276 -15.73 -29.46 -28.83
CA ALA A 276 -16.77 -30.41 -29.22
C ALA A 276 -16.47 -31.89 -28.90
N TRP A 277 -17.56 -32.60 -28.55
CA TRP A 277 -17.65 -33.97 -28.05
C TRP A 277 -17.00 -35.05 -28.94
N ASN A 278 -16.13 -35.89 -28.35
CA ASN A 278 -15.82 -37.24 -28.85
C ASN A 278 -16.50 -38.29 -27.95
N LYS A 279 -17.21 -39.24 -28.57
CA LYS A 279 -18.00 -40.28 -27.88
C LYS A 279 -17.13 -41.22 -27.02
N SER A 280 -17.36 -41.27 -25.72
CA SER A 280 -17.25 -42.49 -24.92
C SER A 280 -18.16 -42.47 -23.68
N CYS A 281 -18.75 -43.63 -23.40
CA CYS A 281 -19.73 -43.93 -22.35
C CYS A 281 -19.13 -43.92 -20.94
N LEU A 282 -19.87 -43.44 -19.93
CA LEU A 282 -19.88 -44.04 -18.58
C LEU A 282 -21.21 -43.77 -17.86
N LEU A 283 -21.66 -44.77 -17.08
CA LEU A 283 -22.94 -44.86 -16.38
C LEU A 283 -22.94 -44.14 -15.01
N ALA A 284 -23.91 -43.22 -14.83
CA ALA A 284 -24.51 -42.69 -13.56
C ALA A 284 -23.77 -41.61 -12.72
N VAL A 285 -24.40 -40.58 -12.10
CA VAL A 285 -25.30 -39.46 -12.55
C VAL A 285 -25.53 -38.45 -11.39
N LEU A 286 -25.41 -37.13 -11.64
CA LEU A 286 -26.27 -36.06 -11.10
C LEU A 286 -27.38 -35.99 -12.16
N GLN A 287 -28.65 -35.82 -11.80
CA GLN A 287 -29.79 -36.20 -12.65
C GLN A 287 -29.60 -36.11 -14.17
N SER A 288 -29.87 -37.24 -14.82
CA SER A 288 -29.92 -37.41 -16.26
C SER A 288 -31.04 -36.55 -16.84
N SER A 289 -30.68 -35.46 -17.51
CA SER A 289 -31.50 -34.84 -18.54
C SER A 289 -30.57 -34.35 -19.64
N GLU A 290 -30.54 -35.13 -20.73
CA GLU A 290 -29.80 -34.96 -21.98
C GLU A 290 -28.26 -34.91 -21.88
N PRO A 291 -27.53 -35.59 -22.79
CA PRO A 291 -26.10 -35.32 -22.95
C PRO A 291 -25.94 -33.83 -23.21
N ALA A 292 -25.07 -33.16 -22.45
CA ALA A 292 -24.80 -31.74 -22.66
C ALA A 292 -24.27 -31.54 -24.09
N GLN A 293 -25.17 -31.15 -25.00
CA GLN A 293 -24.84 -30.71 -26.35
C GLN A 293 -24.36 -29.26 -26.23
N GLY A 294 -23.13 -29.07 -25.76
CA GLY A 294 -22.58 -27.73 -25.60
C GLY A 294 -21.20 -27.71 -24.94
N PRO A 295 -20.54 -26.54 -24.94
CA PRO A 295 -19.19 -26.38 -24.42
C PRO A 295 -19.13 -26.32 -22.88
N VAL A 296 -20.27 -26.34 -22.17
CA VAL A 296 -20.32 -26.22 -20.70
C VAL A 296 -20.13 -27.58 -20.01
N LEU A 297 -19.62 -27.57 -18.77
CA LEU A 297 -19.53 -28.73 -17.88
C LEU A 297 -20.84 -29.53 -17.88
N SER A 298 -20.73 -30.83 -18.21
CA SER A 298 -21.86 -31.73 -18.06
C SER A 298 -22.13 -31.97 -16.59
N ILE A 299 -23.35 -32.39 -16.32
CA ILE A 299 -23.78 -32.74 -14.98
C ILE A 299 -22.92 -33.91 -14.41
N GLY A 300 -22.53 -34.87 -15.24
CA GLY A 300 -21.64 -35.99 -14.86
C GLY A 300 -20.21 -35.54 -14.53
N ASP A 301 -19.67 -34.58 -15.28
CA ASP A 301 -18.33 -34.02 -15.01
C ASP A 301 -18.31 -33.28 -13.68
N GLY A 302 -19.36 -32.51 -13.39
CA GLY A 302 -19.54 -31.82 -12.12
C GLY A 302 -19.50 -32.77 -10.92
N ASN A 303 -20.08 -33.97 -11.06
CA ASN A 303 -20.00 -35.00 -10.04
C ASN A 303 -18.61 -35.56 -9.83
N ARG A 304 -17.82 -35.75 -10.91
CA ARG A 304 -16.43 -36.17 -10.79
C ARG A 304 -15.62 -35.13 -10.01
N PHE A 305 -15.93 -33.84 -10.15
CA PHE A 305 -15.28 -32.77 -9.41
C PHE A 305 -15.62 -32.79 -7.93
N LEU A 306 -16.91 -32.96 -7.59
CA LEU A 306 -17.36 -33.09 -6.20
C LEU A 306 -16.81 -34.37 -5.53
N ALA A 307 -16.70 -35.47 -6.28
CA ALA A 307 -16.09 -36.70 -5.78
C ALA A 307 -14.60 -36.52 -5.46
N GLU A 308 -13.86 -35.80 -6.32
CA GLU A 308 -12.45 -35.49 -6.04
C GLU A 308 -12.29 -34.54 -4.85
N GLU A 309 -13.16 -33.54 -4.72
CA GLU A 309 -13.22 -32.67 -3.53
C GLU A 309 -13.40 -33.49 -2.25
N LEU A 310 -14.39 -34.39 -2.21
CA LEU A 310 -14.64 -35.27 -1.08
C LEU A 310 -13.45 -36.19 -0.77
N ARG A 311 -12.83 -36.77 -1.79
CA ARG A 311 -11.62 -37.58 -1.65
C ARG A 311 -10.47 -36.78 -1.00
N CYS A 312 -10.26 -35.54 -1.42
CA CYS A 312 -9.26 -34.65 -0.82
C CYS A 312 -9.58 -34.28 0.63
N LEU A 313 -10.87 -34.10 0.97
CA LEU A 313 -11.30 -33.86 2.35
C LEU A 313 -11.02 -35.08 3.24
N GLU A 314 -11.32 -36.29 2.78
CA GLU A 314 -11.03 -37.54 3.51
C GLU A 314 -9.53 -37.77 3.69
N GLU A 315 -8.72 -37.48 2.67
CA GLU A 315 -7.26 -37.52 2.74
C GLU A 315 -6.73 -36.53 3.77
N HIS A 316 -7.24 -35.29 3.76
CA HIS A 316 -6.88 -34.28 4.76
C HIS A 316 -7.28 -34.71 6.17
N ARG A 317 -8.46 -35.31 6.36
CA ARG A 317 -8.90 -35.84 7.65
C ARG A 317 -7.93 -36.89 8.17
N SER A 318 -7.55 -37.85 7.31
CA SER A 318 -6.59 -38.90 7.65
C SER A 318 -5.23 -38.32 8.06
N ASN A 319 -4.76 -37.28 7.37
CA ASN A 319 -3.52 -36.57 7.72
C ASN A 319 -3.64 -35.82 9.06
N ALA A 320 -4.80 -35.24 9.35
CA ALA A 320 -5.06 -34.59 10.64
C ALA A 320 -5.07 -35.62 11.79
N ASP A 321 -5.67 -36.80 11.59
CA ASP A 321 -5.67 -37.88 12.57
C ASP A 321 -4.23 -38.38 12.87
N LEU A 322 -3.37 -38.47 11.84
CA LEU A 322 -1.96 -38.82 12.01
C LEU A 322 -1.15 -37.73 12.75
N ALA A 323 -1.45 -36.46 12.51
CA ALA A 323 -0.78 -35.34 13.17
C ALA A 323 -1.23 -35.16 14.64
N PHE A 324 -2.45 -35.60 14.98
CA PHE A 324 -3.06 -35.50 16.31
C PHE A 324 -3.58 -36.85 16.80
N PRO A 325 -2.69 -37.79 17.17
CA PRO A 325 -3.07 -39.16 17.56
C PRO A 325 -3.69 -39.27 18.97
N GLY A 326 -4.04 -38.16 19.62
CA GLY A 326 -4.54 -38.13 21.00
C GLY A 326 -5.86 -37.37 21.12
N ASP A 327 -6.72 -37.82 22.02
CA ASP A 327 -8.03 -37.22 22.30
C ASP A 327 -7.99 -36.11 23.37
N ASP A 328 -6.82 -35.78 23.89
CA ASP A 328 -6.66 -34.78 24.95
C ASP A 328 -6.16 -33.44 24.41
N GLY A 329 -6.87 -32.36 24.75
CA GLY A 329 -6.49 -30.99 24.39
C GLY A 329 -7.67 -30.09 24.08
N LEU A 330 -7.37 -28.84 23.71
CA LEU A 330 -8.38 -27.88 23.23
C LEU A 330 -8.81 -28.15 21.79
N ILE A 331 -7.88 -28.59 20.97
CA ILE A 331 -8.00 -28.87 19.54
C ILE A 331 -7.51 -30.29 19.30
N ARG A 332 -8.38 -31.10 18.69
CA ARG A 332 -8.13 -32.46 18.20
C ARG A 332 -8.09 -32.46 16.67
N ALA A 333 -7.86 -33.64 16.09
CA ALA A 333 -7.91 -33.84 14.64
C ALA A 333 -9.24 -33.36 14.01
N VAL A 334 -10.36 -33.51 14.75
CA VAL A 334 -11.70 -33.10 14.30
C VAL A 334 -11.78 -31.58 14.11
N GLU A 335 -11.31 -30.79 15.08
CA GLU A 335 -11.31 -29.32 14.97
C GLU A 335 -10.33 -28.83 13.89
N VAL A 336 -9.18 -29.50 13.74
CA VAL A 336 -8.23 -29.18 12.65
C VAL A 336 -8.87 -29.43 11.28
N HIS A 337 -9.54 -30.56 11.11
CA HIS A 337 -10.29 -30.86 9.90
C HIS A 337 -11.44 -29.87 9.68
N ALA A 338 -12.16 -29.48 10.74
CA ALA A 338 -13.21 -28.47 10.67
C ALA A 338 -12.69 -27.11 10.19
N VAL A 339 -11.52 -26.67 10.66
CA VAL A 339 -10.88 -25.43 10.18
C VAL A 339 -10.57 -25.52 8.69
N ALA A 340 -10.00 -26.65 8.24
CA ALA A 340 -9.72 -26.85 6.81
C ALA A 340 -11.00 -26.81 5.97
N ILE A 341 -12.09 -27.43 6.43
CA ILE A 341 -13.41 -27.38 5.75
C ILE A 341 -13.97 -25.95 5.69
N LEU A 342 -13.87 -25.17 6.78
CA LEU A 342 -14.35 -23.78 6.84
C LEU A 342 -13.57 -22.87 5.88
N LEU A 343 -12.24 -23.00 5.85
CA LEU A 343 -11.38 -22.26 4.94
C LEU A 343 -11.57 -22.69 3.48
N HIS A 344 -11.76 -23.98 3.23
CA HIS A 344 -12.11 -24.51 1.91
C HIS A 344 -13.47 -23.99 1.43
N SER A 345 -14.48 -23.97 2.30
CA SER A 345 -15.79 -23.39 2.02
C SER A 345 -15.71 -21.91 1.61
N ARG A 346 -14.85 -21.14 2.28
CA ARG A 346 -14.54 -19.75 1.88
C ARG A 346 -13.92 -19.70 0.49
N ASP A 347 -12.93 -20.54 0.22
CA ASP A 347 -12.25 -20.62 -1.08
C ASP A 347 -13.22 -20.98 -2.23
N VAL A 348 -14.20 -21.85 -1.98
CA VAL A 348 -15.30 -22.17 -2.92
C VAL A 348 -16.14 -20.93 -3.22
N CYS A 349 -16.58 -20.21 -2.18
CA CYS A 349 -17.37 -18.98 -2.33
C CYS A 349 -16.61 -17.90 -3.13
N GLU A 350 -15.33 -17.68 -2.79
CA GLU A 350 -14.49 -16.71 -3.49
C GLU A 350 -14.24 -17.11 -4.95
N THR A 351 -14.03 -18.40 -5.21
CA THR A 351 -13.77 -18.91 -6.57
C THR A 351 -15.02 -18.85 -7.43
N TRP A 352 -16.20 -19.13 -6.84
CA TRP A 352 -17.48 -18.88 -7.49
C TRP A 352 -17.65 -17.41 -7.86
N LYS A 353 -17.44 -16.48 -6.92
CA LYS A 353 -17.53 -15.03 -7.18
C LYS A 353 -16.63 -14.60 -8.33
N ARG A 354 -15.37 -15.04 -8.31
CA ARG A 354 -14.40 -14.80 -9.38
C ARG A 354 -14.84 -15.41 -10.72
N THR A 355 -15.51 -16.56 -10.70
CA THR A 355 -16.04 -17.22 -11.91
C THR A 355 -17.16 -16.38 -12.53
N VAL A 356 -18.10 -15.87 -11.73
CA VAL A 356 -19.18 -15.01 -12.24
C VAL A 356 -18.63 -13.67 -12.74
N ASP A 357 -17.69 -13.06 -12.00
CA ASP A 357 -17.04 -11.81 -12.42
C ASP A 357 -16.17 -12.01 -13.68
N TYR A 358 -15.56 -13.19 -13.86
CA TYR A 358 -14.84 -13.56 -15.08
C TYR A 358 -15.75 -13.58 -16.30
N VAL A 359 -16.97 -14.13 -16.18
CA VAL A 359 -17.96 -14.12 -17.26
C VAL A 359 -18.37 -12.69 -17.64
N GLU A 360 -18.57 -11.81 -16.67
CA GLU A 360 -18.86 -10.39 -16.93
C GLU A 360 -17.68 -9.68 -17.61
N GLY A 361 -16.45 -9.94 -17.14
CA GLY A 361 -15.23 -9.41 -17.74
C GLY A 361 -15.06 -9.86 -19.19
N MET A 362 -15.35 -11.13 -19.47
CA MET A 362 -15.33 -11.69 -20.83
C MET A 362 -16.36 -11.01 -21.74
N LEU A 363 -17.59 -10.77 -21.25
CA LEU A 363 -18.61 -10.02 -21.98
C LEU A 363 -18.15 -8.61 -22.33
N ARG A 364 -17.54 -7.91 -21.37
CA ARG A 364 -16.98 -6.58 -21.58
C ARG A 364 -15.88 -6.59 -22.63
N GLN A 365 -14.95 -7.54 -22.56
CA GLN A 365 -13.86 -7.67 -23.53
C GLN A 365 -14.37 -7.93 -24.95
N GLN A 366 -15.35 -8.83 -25.09
CA GLN A 366 -15.97 -9.13 -26.38
C GLN A 366 -16.74 -7.93 -26.93
N LEU A 367 -17.42 -7.15 -26.08
CA LEU A 367 -18.11 -5.92 -26.47
C LEU A 367 -17.11 -4.86 -26.97
N VAL A 368 -16.00 -4.68 -26.24
CA VAL A 368 -14.92 -3.78 -26.67
C VAL A 368 -14.36 -4.26 -28.00
N ALA A 369 -14.01 -5.54 -28.14
CA ALA A 369 -13.49 -6.08 -29.40
C ALA A 369 -14.46 -5.91 -30.59
N ALA A 370 -15.77 -6.00 -30.36
CA ALA A 370 -16.80 -5.86 -31.39
C ALA A 370 -17.04 -4.40 -31.81
N ILE A 371 -17.05 -3.46 -30.86
CA ILE A 371 -17.31 -2.03 -31.13
C ILE A 371 -16.01 -1.31 -31.55
N GLY A 372 -14.88 -1.68 -30.97
CA GLY A 372 -13.57 -1.08 -31.19
C GLY A 372 -12.89 -0.63 -29.90
N LYS A 373 -12.61 0.67 -29.77
CA LYS A 373 -11.80 1.23 -28.68
C LYS A 373 -12.65 1.83 -27.56
N GLU A 374 -12.29 1.54 -26.31
CA GLU A 374 -12.81 2.25 -25.14
C GLU A 374 -12.22 3.67 -25.06
N ILE A 375 -13.08 4.68 -24.91
CA ILE A 375 -12.65 6.08 -24.78
C ILE A 375 -12.30 6.35 -23.31
N GLY A 376 -11.02 6.59 -23.02
CA GLY A 376 -10.56 7.05 -21.71
C GLY A 376 -10.49 8.59 -21.61
N PRO A 377 -10.09 9.12 -20.43
CA PRO A 377 -9.91 10.56 -20.24
C PRO A 377 -8.89 11.17 -21.19
N ALA A 378 -7.80 10.46 -21.47
CA ALA A 378 -6.74 10.94 -22.34
C ALA A 378 -7.22 11.09 -23.79
N GLU A 379 -7.92 10.07 -24.32
CA GLU A 379 -8.55 10.15 -25.64
C GLU A 379 -9.59 11.27 -25.71
N PHE A 380 -10.40 11.43 -24.67
CA PHE A 380 -11.40 12.49 -24.59
C PHE A 380 -10.76 13.88 -24.55
N ALA A 381 -9.69 14.06 -23.76
CA ALA A 381 -8.94 15.31 -23.71
C ALA A 381 -8.31 15.64 -25.08
N ALA A 382 -7.73 14.66 -25.77
CA ALA A 382 -7.21 14.84 -27.12
C ALA A 382 -8.32 15.23 -28.12
N TYR A 383 -9.47 14.58 -28.03
CA TYR A 383 -10.66 14.93 -28.81
C TYR A 383 -11.10 16.38 -28.57
N MET A 384 -11.16 16.82 -27.31
CA MET A 384 -11.51 18.20 -26.96
C MET A 384 -10.48 19.21 -27.49
N GLN A 385 -9.19 18.91 -27.36
CA GLN A 385 -8.12 19.76 -27.90
C GLN A 385 -8.20 19.96 -29.42
N PHE A 386 -8.61 18.93 -30.16
CA PHE A 386 -8.87 19.04 -31.59
C PHE A 386 -10.06 19.98 -31.86
N HIS A 387 -11.16 19.86 -31.11
CA HIS A 387 -12.35 20.68 -31.29
C HIS A 387 -12.17 22.13 -30.86
N TYR A 388 -11.32 22.41 -29.86
CA TYR A 388 -10.98 23.78 -29.47
C TYR A 388 -10.43 24.63 -30.63
N ARG A 389 -9.83 24.00 -31.65
CA ARG A 389 -9.38 24.67 -32.89
C ARG A 389 -10.52 25.27 -33.71
N LYS A 390 -11.70 24.66 -33.62
CA LYS A 390 -12.90 25.06 -34.37
C LYS A 390 -13.79 25.98 -33.55
N LEU A 391 -13.77 25.83 -32.23
CA LEU A 391 -14.68 26.54 -31.31
C LEU A 391 -14.13 27.91 -30.87
N PHE A 392 -12.82 28.08 -30.75
CA PHE A 392 -12.21 29.31 -30.24
C PHE A 392 -11.42 30.04 -31.33
N LEU A 393 -11.41 31.38 -31.24
CA LEU A 393 -10.42 32.20 -31.94
C LEU A 393 -9.02 31.91 -31.38
N ASP A 394 -7.96 32.12 -32.17
CA ASP A 394 -6.59 31.79 -31.79
C ASP A 394 -6.11 32.44 -30.48
N CYS A 395 -6.63 33.63 -30.15
CA CYS A 395 -6.30 34.32 -28.89
C CYS A 395 -6.95 33.68 -27.65
N TYR A 396 -8.11 33.04 -27.80
CA TYR A 396 -8.87 32.42 -26.70
C TYR A 396 -8.68 30.91 -26.62
N ARG A 397 -8.00 30.33 -27.60
CA ARG A 397 -7.75 28.90 -27.66
C ARG A 397 -6.91 28.46 -26.45
N PRO A 398 -7.30 27.38 -25.74
CA PRO A 398 -6.50 26.82 -24.67
C PRO A 398 -5.08 26.48 -25.13
N LYS A 399 -4.08 26.81 -24.31
CA LYS A 399 -2.65 26.62 -24.57
C LYS A 399 -2.02 25.75 -23.50
N GLN A 400 -0.92 25.09 -23.84
CA GLN A 400 -0.14 24.35 -22.86
C GLN A 400 0.36 25.30 -21.75
N PHE A 401 0.25 24.90 -20.49
CA PHE A 401 0.86 25.57 -19.36
C PHE A 401 2.38 25.31 -19.42
N CYS A 402 3.06 26.08 -20.24
CA CYS A 402 4.51 26.07 -20.35
C CYS A 402 4.98 27.50 -20.62
N PHE A 403 5.66 28.08 -19.64
CA PHE A 403 6.16 29.43 -19.69
C PHE A 403 7.67 29.42 -19.85
N SER A 404 8.17 30.13 -20.87
CA SER A 404 9.60 30.35 -21.05
C SER A 404 10.04 31.59 -20.28
N VAL A 405 10.88 31.38 -19.26
CA VAL A 405 11.40 32.44 -18.40
C VAL A 405 12.49 33.19 -19.16
N ARG A 406 12.24 34.44 -19.53
CA ARG A 406 13.17 35.29 -20.28
C ARG A 406 13.01 36.77 -19.93
N ARG A 407 14.09 37.53 -20.05
CA ARG A 407 14.14 38.99 -19.78
C ARG A 407 13.23 39.79 -20.71
N SER A 408 13.32 39.54 -22.01
CA SER A 408 12.45 40.12 -23.03
C SER A 408 12.30 39.15 -24.21
N GLU A 409 11.42 39.47 -25.16
CA GLU A 409 11.19 38.62 -26.34
C GLU A 409 12.44 38.40 -27.19
N ASN A 410 13.36 39.36 -27.19
CA ASN A 410 14.62 39.31 -27.94
C ASN A 410 15.72 38.49 -27.23
N HIS A 411 15.49 38.06 -25.98
CA HIS A 411 16.44 37.28 -25.20
C HIS A 411 16.15 35.78 -25.27
N SER A 412 17.23 34.99 -25.23
CA SER A 412 17.12 33.54 -25.06
C SER A 412 16.53 33.22 -23.68
N PRO A 413 15.67 32.19 -23.56
CA PRO A 413 15.08 31.83 -22.29
C PRO A 413 16.10 31.23 -21.33
N GLU A 414 16.06 31.67 -20.08
CA GLU A 414 16.86 31.18 -18.97
C GLU A 414 16.34 29.86 -18.41
N GLY A 415 15.04 29.59 -18.60
CA GLY A 415 14.40 28.38 -18.11
C GLY A 415 12.97 28.22 -18.61
N THR A 416 12.32 27.17 -18.15
CA THR A 416 10.90 26.91 -18.40
C THR A 416 10.20 26.49 -17.13
N VAL A 417 8.97 26.95 -16.93
CA VAL A 417 8.06 26.48 -15.87
C VAL A 417 6.81 25.91 -16.53
N SER A 418 6.49 24.66 -16.22
CA SER A 418 5.30 23.97 -16.72
C SER A 418 4.56 23.24 -15.61
N ILE A 419 3.28 22.99 -15.82
CA ILE A 419 2.51 22.03 -15.04
C ILE A 419 2.28 20.83 -15.95
N ASP A 420 2.86 19.70 -15.59
CA ASP A 420 2.82 18.49 -16.41
C ASP A 420 1.86 17.48 -15.80
N GLU A 421 1.11 16.79 -16.65
CA GLU A 421 0.25 15.67 -16.30
C GLU A 421 0.94 14.36 -16.65
N GLU A 422 0.86 13.39 -15.73
CA GLU A 422 1.27 12.01 -15.99
C GLU A 422 0.19 11.32 -16.85
N ALA A 423 0.46 11.16 -18.14
CA ALA A 423 -0.48 10.52 -19.05
C ALA A 423 -0.58 9.03 -18.74
N VAL A 424 -1.73 8.61 -18.18
CA VAL A 424 -2.06 7.19 -18.03
C VAL A 424 -2.60 6.69 -19.38
N GLY A 425 -1.83 5.85 -20.08
CA GLY A 425 -2.37 4.96 -21.11
C GLY A 425 -2.15 5.31 -22.58
N LEU A 426 -1.26 6.25 -22.94
CA LEU A 426 -1.05 6.58 -24.35
C LEU A 426 0.02 5.73 -25.07
N ILE A 427 0.98 5.09 -24.39
CA ILE A 427 1.98 4.22 -25.05
C ILE A 427 2.49 3.16 -24.06
N ASP A 428 2.69 1.93 -24.54
CA ASP A 428 3.34 0.83 -23.81
C ASP A 428 4.61 1.29 -23.07
N GLY A 429 4.59 1.19 -21.74
CA GLY A 429 5.81 1.10 -20.92
C GLY A 429 6.54 2.39 -20.53
N GLY A 430 6.03 3.59 -20.84
CA GLY A 430 6.67 4.85 -20.45
C GLY A 430 5.69 5.89 -19.92
N SER A 431 5.85 6.30 -18.66
CA SER A 431 5.17 7.48 -18.10
C SER A 431 5.78 8.76 -18.70
N ILE A 432 5.29 9.18 -19.87
CA ILE A 432 5.66 10.45 -20.47
C ILE A 432 4.78 11.54 -19.85
N ARG A 433 5.42 12.49 -19.16
CA ARG A 433 4.75 13.69 -18.65
C ARG A 433 4.61 14.72 -19.76
N SER A 434 3.43 15.33 -19.87
CA SER A 434 3.16 16.37 -20.86
C SER A 434 2.48 17.58 -20.23
N PRO A 435 2.82 18.83 -20.65
CA PRO A 435 2.19 20.02 -20.10
C PRO A 435 0.67 20.02 -20.26
N VAL A 436 -0.05 20.35 -19.18
CA VAL A 436 -1.52 20.45 -19.22
C VAL A 436 -1.99 21.59 -20.11
N VAL A 437 -3.17 21.45 -20.70
CA VAL A 437 -3.78 22.50 -21.51
C VAL A 437 -4.69 23.36 -20.63
N THR A 438 -4.43 24.66 -20.60
CA THR A 438 -5.15 25.64 -19.79
C THR A 438 -5.73 26.76 -20.65
N ILE A 439 -6.86 27.31 -20.23
CA ILE A 439 -7.33 28.61 -20.71
C ILE A 439 -6.50 29.64 -19.95
N SER A 440 -5.76 30.49 -20.66
CA SER A 440 -4.90 31.51 -20.06
C SER A 440 -5.42 32.90 -20.42
N GLN A 441 -5.44 33.78 -19.42
CA GLN A 441 -5.65 35.20 -19.58
C GLN A 441 -4.44 35.93 -18.99
N CYS A 442 -3.81 36.80 -19.79
CA CYS A 442 -2.74 37.67 -19.33
C CYS A 442 -3.31 39.05 -19.01
N SER A 443 -2.93 39.64 -17.87
CA SER A 443 -3.27 41.02 -17.56
C SER A 443 -2.62 41.97 -18.56
N THR A 444 -3.38 42.92 -19.09
CA THR A 444 -2.90 43.94 -20.04
C THR A 444 -2.10 45.06 -19.38
N LYS A 445 -2.22 45.22 -18.05
CA LYS A 445 -1.45 46.18 -17.25
C LYS A 445 -0.57 45.42 -16.24
N PRO A 446 0.69 45.84 -16.06
CA PRO A 446 1.54 45.28 -15.02
C PRO A 446 0.91 45.57 -13.65
N VAL A 447 0.54 44.51 -12.93
CA VAL A 447 0.05 44.60 -11.57
C VAL A 447 1.26 44.47 -10.65
N THR A 448 1.39 45.40 -9.71
CA THR A 448 2.42 45.30 -8.67
C THR A 448 1.84 44.50 -7.52
N MET A 449 2.52 43.43 -7.15
CA MET A 449 2.21 42.61 -5.99
C MET A 449 3.31 42.78 -4.94
N SER A 450 2.95 42.49 -3.69
CA SER A 450 3.85 42.59 -2.55
C SER A 450 3.77 41.35 -1.69
N PHE A 451 4.89 41.03 -1.02
CA PHE A 451 4.95 40.03 0.04
C PHE A 451 6.00 40.44 1.07
N ASP A 452 5.80 40.02 2.31
CA ASP A 452 6.74 40.32 3.39
C ASP A 452 7.85 39.26 3.45
N LEU A 453 9.11 39.70 3.45
CA LEU A 453 10.28 38.83 3.57
C LEU A 453 10.64 38.62 5.05
N ASN A 454 10.40 39.63 5.88
CA ASN A 454 10.44 39.58 7.34
C ASN A 454 9.53 40.68 7.91
N ALA A 455 9.42 40.80 9.23
CA ALA A 455 8.55 41.79 9.88
C ALA A 455 8.83 43.27 9.51
N SER A 456 10.01 43.57 8.96
CA SER A 456 10.46 44.93 8.61
C SER A 456 10.62 45.19 7.11
N THR A 457 10.57 44.16 6.27
CA THR A 457 10.94 44.25 4.85
C THR A 457 9.86 43.66 3.97
N THR A 458 9.18 44.53 3.22
CA THR A 458 8.21 44.15 2.18
C THR A 458 8.88 44.22 0.81
N VAL A 459 8.77 43.14 0.04
CA VAL A 459 9.27 43.04 -1.33
C VAL A 459 8.13 43.35 -2.29
N ASN A 460 8.34 44.34 -3.16
CA ASN A 460 7.44 44.67 -4.24
C ASN A 460 7.96 44.08 -5.56
N PHE A 461 7.08 43.41 -6.30
CA PHE A 461 7.40 42.85 -7.61
C PHE A 461 6.31 43.17 -8.62
N SER A 462 6.72 43.38 -9.87
CA SER A 462 5.82 43.67 -10.98
C SER A 462 6.19 42.79 -12.18
N GLY A 463 5.20 42.33 -12.91
CA GLY A 463 5.43 41.52 -14.11
C GLY A 463 4.13 41.16 -14.82
N ASN A 464 4.25 40.29 -15.80
CA ASN A 464 3.09 39.72 -16.49
C ASN A 464 2.38 38.74 -15.55
N VAL A 465 1.11 39.02 -15.26
CA VAL A 465 0.26 38.15 -14.44
C VAL A 465 -0.60 37.32 -15.36
N HIS A 466 -0.47 36.00 -15.24
CA HIS A 466 -1.25 35.04 -16.01
C HIS A 466 -2.21 34.29 -15.08
N LEU A 467 -3.50 34.36 -15.38
CA LEU A 467 -4.51 33.51 -14.76
C LEU A 467 -4.73 32.29 -15.66
N HIS A 468 -4.67 31.10 -15.07
CA HIS A 468 -4.87 29.84 -15.78
C HIS A 468 -6.06 29.08 -15.21
N GLY A 469 -7.00 28.71 -16.08
CA GLY A 469 -8.08 27.78 -15.79
C GLY A 469 -7.76 26.41 -16.40
N TRP A 470 -7.78 25.36 -15.59
CA TRP A 470 -7.63 23.98 -16.02
C TRP A 470 -8.94 23.21 -15.79
N LEU A 471 -9.37 22.44 -16.79
CA LEU A 471 -10.53 21.57 -16.71
C LEU A 471 -10.03 20.12 -16.78
N SER A 472 -10.16 19.41 -15.67
CA SER A 472 -9.84 17.98 -15.58
C SER A 472 -11.04 17.13 -15.98
N HIS A 473 -10.80 16.05 -16.71
CA HIS A 473 -11.81 15.05 -17.05
C HIS A 473 -11.50 13.73 -16.35
N SER A 474 -12.50 13.12 -15.72
CA SER A 474 -12.37 11.81 -15.07
C SER A 474 -13.60 10.96 -15.35
N PHE A 475 -13.41 9.70 -15.70
CA PHE A 475 -14.49 8.72 -15.76
C PHE A 475 -14.69 8.06 -14.39
N SER A 476 -15.90 7.57 -14.14
CA SER A 476 -16.24 6.90 -12.87
C SER A 476 -15.28 5.73 -12.57
N GLY A 477 -14.72 5.69 -11.36
CA GLY A 477 -13.84 4.61 -10.91
C GLY A 477 -12.36 4.76 -11.30
N GLN A 478 -11.98 5.83 -11.98
CA GLN A 478 -10.57 6.14 -12.25
C GLN A 478 -9.98 7.08 -11.20
N SER A 479 -8.70 6.90 -10.89
CA SER A 479 -7.94 7.85 -10.08
C SER A 479 -7.77 9.17 -10.86
N GLY A 480 -7.88 10.31 -10.18
CA GLY A 480 -7.70 11.63 -10.79
C GLY A 480 -6.30 11.82 -11.39
N SER A 481 -6.18 12.83 -12.26
CA SER A 481 -4.92 13.20 -12.90
C SER A 481 -3.83 13.57 -11.88
N LYS A 482 -2.63 13.03 -12.08
CA LYS A 482 -1.45 13.40 -11.29
C LYS A 482 -0.73 14.54 -11.96
N LEU A 483 -0.66 15.68 -11.28
CA LEU A 483 0.00 16.89 -11.79
C LEU A 483 1.34 17.13 -11.10
N PHE A 484 2.25 17.73 -11.83
CA PHE A 484 3.58 18.08 -11.36
C PHE A 484 3.93 19.51 -11.81
N LEU A 485 4.33 20.38 -10.89
CA LEU A 485 4.96 21.64 -11.23
C LEU A 485 6.44 21.37 -11.54
N THR A 486 6.82 21.55 -12.80
CA THR A 486 8.17 21.29 -13.30
C THR A 486 8.84 22.59 -13.67
N SER A 487 9.95 22.91 -13.01
CA SER A 487 10.79 24.08 -13.29
C SER A 487 12.15 23.61 -13.78
N ARG A 488 12.55 24.01 -14.99
CA ARG A 488 13.82 23.62 -15.62
C ARG A 488 14.66 24.86 -15.91
N ALA A 489 15.88 24.91 -15.41
CA ALA A 489 16.84 25.94 -15.81
C ALA A 489 17.62 25.48 -17.06
N ARG A 490 17.99 26.41 -17.94
CA ARG A 490 18.96 26.13 -19.00
C ARG A 490 20.39 26.15 -18.45
N GLN A 491 21.33 25.74 -19.29
CA GLN A 491 22.76 25.85 -18.96
C GLN A 491 23.12 27.32 -18.67
N PHE A 492 23.91 27.56 -17.63
CA PHE A 492 24.40 28.91 -17.25
C PHE A 492 23.30 29.91 -16.94
N SER A 493 22.14 29.42 -16.52
CA SER A 493 20.96 30.21 -16.19
C SER A 493 20.50 29.87 -14.79
N SER A 494 19.85 30.83 -14.13
CA SER A 494 19.47 30.71 -12.73
C SER A 494 18.22 31.54 -12.44
N MET A 495 17.22 30.94 -11.81
CA MET A 495 15.96 31.58 -11.45
C MET A 495 15.51 31.13 -10.06
N VAL A 496 14.79 32.02 -9.36
CA VAL A 496 14.10 31.70 -8.11
C VAL A 496 12.65 31.39 -8.44
N VAL A 497 12.15 30.24 -7.97
CA VAL A 497 10.74 29.85 -8.07
C VAL A 497 10.16 29.89 -6.66
N LEU A 498 9.16 30.75 -6.46
CA LEU A 498 8.40 30.89 -5.24
C LEU A 498 7.03 30.23 -5.43
N VAL A 499 6.60 29.45 -4.45
CA VAL A 499 5.31 28.78 -4.43
C VAL A 499 4.55 29.22 -3.19
N GLY A 500 3.29 29.59 -3.35
CA GLY A 500 2.49 30.13 -2.26
C GLY A 500 1.03 30.35 -2.63
N ARG A 501 0.38 31.23 -1.88
CA ARG A 501 -1.05 31.57 -2.05
C ARG A 501 -1.21 33.00 -2.53
N VAL A 502 -2.20 33.25 -3.38
CA VAL A 502 -2.61 34.61 -3.76
C VAL A 502 -3.81 34.99 -2.90
N THR A 503 -3.59 35.86 -1.91
CA THR A 503 -4.63 36.25 -0.95
C THR A 503 -5.47 37.42 -1.44
N SER A 504 -4.89 38.29 -2.27
CA SER A 504 -5.60 39.43 -2.87
C SER A 504 -5.01 39.76 -4.25
N ALA A 505 -5.62 40.72 -4.96
CA ALA A 505 -5.11 41.19 -6.25
C ALA A 505 -3.70 41.82 -6.17
N THR A 506 -3.25 42.22 -4.97
CA THR A 506 -1.97 42.93 -4.74
C THR A 506 -1.04 42.20 -3.77
N THR A 507 -1.46 41.04 -3.22
CA THR A 507 -0.74 40.35 -2.15
C THR A 507 -0.49 38.89 -2.51
N PHE A 508 0.77 38.49 -2.44
CA PHE A 508 1.22 37.11 -2.58
C PHE A 508 1.80 36.65 -1.25
N ASP A 509 1.47 35.44 -0.82
CA ASP A 509 1.94 34.83 0.42
C ASP A 509 2.85 33.63 0.07
N PRO A 510 4.16 33.84 -0.14
CA PRO A 510 5.09 32.77 -0.48
C PRO A 510 5.30 31.83 0.71
N THR A 511 5.12 30.53 0.49
CA THR A 511 5.36 29.51 1.52
C THR A 511 6.69 28.81 1.33
N TYR A 512 7.07 28.56 0.08
CA TYR A 512 8.31 27.87 -0.27
C TYR A 512 9.06 28.59 -1.40
N ALA A 513 10.38 28.53 -1.37
CA ALA A 513 11.27 29.13 -2.35
C ALA A 513 12.35 28.13 -2.76
N ALA A 514 12.67 28.07 -4.05
CA ALA A 514 13.75 27.25 -4.57
C ALA A 514 14.54 27.99 -5.65
N ILE A 515 15.86 27.81 -5.65
CA ILE A 515 16.74 28.30 -6.72
C ILE A 515 16.98 27.15 -7.69
N VAL A 516 16.65 27.35 -8.97
CA VAL A 516 16.86 26.37 -10.05
C VAL A 516 17.95 26.91 -10.97
N GLN A 517 19.06 26.18 -11.14
CA GLN A 517 20.22 26.67 -11.88
C GLN A 517 20.86 25.61 -12.77
N ASN A 518 21.60 25.99 -13.82
CA ASN A 518 22.54 25.12 -14.54
C ASN A 518 22.04 23.72 -14.95
N LYS A 519 20.94 23.63 -15.71
CA LYS A 519 20.29 22.36 -16.12
C LYS A 519 19.59 21.60 -14.99
N ASP A 520 19.40 22.22 -13.83
CA ASP A 520 18.56 21.65 -12.78
C ASP A 520 17.10 21.56 -13.24
N GLU A 521 16.46 20.47 -12.80
CA GLU A 521 15.04 20.22 -12.96
C GLU A 521 14.42 19.99 -11.58
N LEU A 522 13.58 20.93 -11.16
CA LEU A 522 12.80 20.84 -9.94
C LEU A 522 11.39 20.36 -10.30
N THR A 523 10.98 19.21 -9.78
CA THR A 523 9.62 18.68 -9.94
C THR A 523 8.94 18.62 -8.58
N ILE A 524 7.78 19.28 -8.46
CA ILE A 524 6.95 19.28 -7.25
C ILE A 524 5.62 18.59 -7.58
N PRO A 525 5.26 17.45 -6.94
CA PRO A 525 3.95 16.84 -7.11
C PRO A 525 2.86 17.76 -6.56
N LEU A 526 1.79 17.95 -7.34
CA LEU A 526 0.62 18.74 -6.94
C LEU A 526 -0.51 17.80 -6.52
N GLU A 527 -0.82 17.79 -5.23
CA GLU A 527 -1.96 17.07 -4.69
C GLU A 527 -3.20 17.96 -4.77
N LEU A 528 -4.23 17.49 -5.49
CA LEU A 528 -5.44 18.25 -5.74
C LEU A 528 -6.57 17.77 -4.83
N SER A 529 -7.10 18.65 -3.99
CA SER A 529 -8.35 18.43 -3.28
C SER A 529 -9.52 19.02 -4.07
N VAL A 530 -10.49 18.20 -4.46
CA VAL A 530 -11.70 18.69 -5.15
C VAL A 530 -12.65 19.30 -4.13
N ILE A 531 -13.00 20.57 -4.33
CA ILE A 531 -14.05 21.24 -3.55
C ILE A 531 -15.40 20.93 -4.19
N PRO A 532 -16.43 20.48 -3.42
CA PRO A 532 -17.73 20.14 -3.96
C PRO A 532 -18.40 21.33 -4.64
N THR A 533 -19.21 21.06 -5.66
CA THR A 533 -19.93 22.10 -6.40
C THR A 533 -20.98 22.80 -5.50
N PRO A 534 -21.46 24.01 -5.86
CA PRO A 534 -22.49 24.71 -5.09
C PRO A 534 -23.72 23.85 -4.76
N LYS A 535 -24.14 23.05 -5.74
CA LYS A 535 -25.29 22.14 -5.63
C LYS A 535 -25.01 20.96 -4.72
N GLU A 536 -23.93 20.20 -4.96
CA GLU A 536 -23.59 19.02 -4.16
C GLU A 536 -23.37 19.38 -2.69
N PHE A 537 -22.71 20.52 -2.43
CA PHE A 537 -22.55 21.02 -1.08
C PHE A 537 -23.90 21.37 -0.43
N LYS A 538 -24.81 22.01 -1.18
CA LYS A 538 -26.15 22.34 -0.69
C LYS A 538 -26.93 21.07 -0.34
N ASP A 539 -26.87 20.06 -1.19
CA ASP A 539 -27.52 18.77 -0.99
C ASP A 539 -26.91 18.02 0.22
N ALA A 540 -25.58 18.08 0.38
CA ALA A 540 -24.87 17.46 1.49
C ALA A 540 -25.18 18.10 2.85
N ILE A 541 -25.36 19.42 2.91
CA ILE A 541 -25.70 20.11 4.17
C ILE A 541 -27.21 20.16 4.43
N ALA A 542 -28.06 19.76 3.48
CA ALA A 542 -29.51 19.89 3.58
C ALA A 542 -30.11 19.11 4.76
N SER A 543 -29.47 18.00 5.15
CA SER A 543 -29.86 17.16 6.28
C SER A 543 -29.26 17.60 7.62
N LEU A 544 -28.38 18.60 7.63
CA LEU A 544 -27.72 19.10 8.85
C LEU A 544 -28.59 20.15 9.57
N SER A 545 -28.37 20.31 10.88
CA SER A 545 -29.03 21.36 11.66
C SER A 545 -28.65 22.78 11.18
N PRO A 546 -29.47 23.82 11.44
CA PRO A 546 -29.19 25.19 10.99
C PRO A 546 -27.82 25.74 11.44
N GLU A 547 -27.38 25.41 12.64
CA GLU A 547 -26.08 25.83 13.19
C GLU A 547 -24.91 25.15 12.45
N GLN A 548 -25.02 23.84 12.21
CA GLN A 548 -24.04 23.08 11.42
C GLN A 548 -23.99 23.55 9.96
N GLN A 549 -25.14 23.90 9.38
CA GLN A 549 -25.19 24.50 8.04
C GLN A 549 -24.50 25.87 8.01
N ALA A 550 -24.69 26.71 9.02
CA ALA A 550 -24.03 28.01 9.11
C ALA A 550 -22.51 27.85 9.23
N PHE A 551 -22.04 26.94 10.09
CA PHE A 551 -20.63 26.60 10.20
C PHE A 551 -20.07 26.06 8.88
N ALA A 552 -20.73 25.08 8.25
CA ALA A 552 -20.28 24.53 6.98
C ALA A 552 -20.21 25.60 5.88
N LYS A 553 -21.19 26.50 5.80
CA LYS A 553 -21.18 27.63 4.84
C LYS A 553 -20.02 28.59 5.11
N ALA A 554 -19.74 28.93 6.37
CA ALA A 554 -18.61 29.78 6.75
C ALA A 554 -17.26 29.10 6.44
N PHE A 555 -17.13 27.82 6.77
CA PHE A 555 -15.95 27.01 6.48
C PHE A 555 -15.71 26.89 4.97
N ARG A 556 -16.77 26.69 4.17
CA ARG A 556 -16.67 26.70 2.71
C ARG A 556 -16.25 28.07 2.16
N ALA A 557 -16.79 29.16 2.70
CA ALA A 557 -16.39 30.50 2.29
C ALA A 557 -14.88 30.73 2.55
N MET A 558 -14.40 30.33 3.72
CA MET A 558 -12.98 30.35 4.07
C MET A 558 -12.13 29.45 3.16
N GLN A 559 -12.61 28.25 2.84
CA GLN A 559 -11.93 27.36 1.90
C GLN A 559 -11.81 27.99 0.52
N LEU A 560 -12.86 28.64 0.01
CA LEU A 560 -12.84 29.31 -1.29
C LEU A 560 -11.89 30.52 -1.32
N GLU A 561 -11.83 31.29 -0.24
CA GLU A 561 -10.96 32.47 -0.12
C GLU A 561 -9.47 32.13 -0.21
N SER A 562 -9.05 30.92 0.21
CA SER A 562 -7.64 30.48 0.23
C SER A 562 -7.26 29.49 -0.91
N THR A 563 -8.01 29.41 -2.00
CA THR A 563 -7.79 28.38 -3.06
C THR A 563 -6.83 28.74 -4.19
N LEU A 564 -6.44 30.01 -4.33
CA LEU A 564 -5.58 30.43 -5.43
C LEU A 564 -4.12 30.06 -5.17
N PHE A 565 -3.70 28.97 -5.80
CA PHE A 565 -2.30 28.57 -5.87
C PHE A 565 -1.51 29.53 -6.78
N GLY A 566 -0.45 30.13 -6.24
CA GLY A 566 0.39 31.09 -6.94
C GLY A 566 1.82 30.58 -7.11
N VAL A 567 2.38 30.82 -8.29
CA VAL A 567 3.80 30.60 -8.59
C VAL A 567 4.41 31.92 -9.07
N ALA A 568 5.41 32.43 -8.36
CA ALA A 568 6.15 33.62 -8.75
C ALA A 568 7.57 33.23 -9.16
N VAL A 569 8.01 33.69 -10.33
CA VAL A 569 9.33 33.38 -10.88
C VAL A 569 10.15 34.66 -10.95
N VAL A 570 11.29 34.68 -10.27
CA VAL A 570 12.21 35.82 -10.25
C VAL A 570 13.49 35.46 -10.98
N GLN A 571 13.82 36.24 -12.00
CA GLN A 571 15.07 36.10 -12.77
C GLN A 571 16.22 36.67 -11.96
N ILE A 572 17.32 35.93 -11.81
CA ILE A 572 18.41 36.34 -10.91
C ILE A 572 19.35 37.34 -11.58
N LYS A 573 19.74 37.15 -12.85
CA LYS A 573 20.74 38.01 -13.52
C LYS A 573 20.34 39.50 -13.54
N PRO A 574 19.10 39.88 -13.94
CA PRO A 574 18.72 41.29 -13.96
C PRO A 574 18.74 41.93 -12.56
N GLN A 575 18.49 41.14 -11.50
CA GLN A 575 18.53 41.65 -10.13
C GLN A 575 19.97 41.76 -9.62
N LEU A 576 20.87 40.85 -10.01
CA LEU A 576 22.30 40.96 -9.73
C LEU A 576 22.93 42.17 -10.44
N GLU A 577 22.54 42.45 -11.68
CA GLU A 577 22.99 43.64 -12.40
C GLU A 577 22.63 44.93 -11.63
N LYS A 578 21.39 45.00 -11.13
CA LYS A 578 20.94 46.13 -10.30
C LYS A 578 21.65 46.20 -8.96
N LEU A 579 21.83 45.07 -8.28
CA LEU A 579 22.50 44.98 -6.97
C LEU A 579 23.96 45.42 -7.05
N LEU A 580 24.64 45.08 -8.15
CA LEU A 580 26.06 45.39 -8.36
C LEU A 580 26.30 46.72 -9.09
N ASN A 581 25.23 47.47 -9.38
CA ASN A 581 25.26 48.74 -10.11
C ASN A 581 25.86 48.65 -11.53
N LEU A 582 25.60 47.52 -12.20
CA LEU A 582 26.04 47.24 -13.57
C LEU A 582 24.98 47.69 -14.59
N ALA A 583 25.44 47.98 -15.80
CA ALA A 583 24.52 48.26 -16.91
C ALA A 583 23.72 47.00 -17.28
N GLU A 584 22.55 47.19 -17.86
CA GLU A 584 21.74 46.09 -18.39
C GLU A 584 22.52 45.24 -19.40
N ASP A 585 22.36 43.90 -19.31
CA ASP A 585 22.99 42.88 -20.17
C ASP A 585 24.51 42.71 -19.99
N SER A 586 25.08 43.32 -18.95
CA SER A 586 26.50 43.18 -18.61
C SER A 586 26.86 41.74 -18.20
N LEU A 587 25.99 41.06 -17.47
CA LEU A 587 26.26 39.69 -16.98
C LEU A 587 25.90 38.60 -18.00
N THR A 588 25.16 38.94 -19.06
CA THR A 588 24.72 37.97 -20.08
C THR A 588 25.88 37.29 -20.79
N LYS A 589 27.00 37.98 -21.01
CA LYS A 589 28.21 37.44 -21.65
C LYS A 589 29.23 36.88 -20.66
N GLU A 590 29.02 37.11 -19.37
CA GLU A 590 30.00 36.86 -18.30
C GLU A 590 29.57 35.66 -17.45
N ILE A 591 29.60 34.48 -18.07
CA ILE A 591 29.12 33.21 -17.47
C ILE A 591 29.89 32.87 -16.19
N LYS A 592 31.23 32.89 -16.26
CA LYS A 592 32.09 32.54 -15.12
C LYS A 592 31.87 33.50 -13.95
N LEU A 593 31.85 34.80 -14.23
CA LEU A 593 31.60 35.82 -13.21
C LEU A 593 30.25 35.62 -12.52
N THR A 594 29.19 35.27 -13.26
CA THR A 594 27.88 35.01 -12.69
C THR A 594 27.87 33.79 -11.76
N GLN A 595 28.56 32.70 -12.14
CA GLN A 595 28.69 31.51 -11.30
C GLN A 595 29.50 31.80 -10.03
N ASP A 596 30.60 32.54 -10.17
CA ASP A 596 31.47 32.97 -9.09
C ASP A 596 30.69 33.84 -8.09
N LEU A 597 29.91 34.82 -8.57
CA LEU A 597 29.03 35.66 -7.76
C LEU A 597 27.97 34.85 -6.99
N LEU A 598 27.27 33.93 -7.67
CA LEU A 598 26.28 33.07 -7.01
C LEU A 598 26.91 32.20 -5.91
N ASN A 599 28.11 31.67 -6.15
CA ASN A 599 28.84 30.89 -5.14
C ASN A 599 29.23 31.75 -3.93
N LEU A 600 29.71 32.98 -4.14
CA LEU A 600 30.02 33.93 -3.06
C LEU A 600 28.79 34.29 -2.23
N PHE A 601 27.64 34.53 -2.85
CA PHE A 601 26.40 34.86 -2.14
C PHE A 601 25.77 33.66 -1.43
N LEU A 602 25.73 32.49 -2.06
CA LEU A 602 25.03 31.32 -1.51
C LEU A 602 25.89 30.50 -0.53
N THR A 603 27.16 30.26 -0.86
CA THR A 603 28.04 29.39 -0.07
C THR A 603 28.80 30.15 1.00
N TYR A 604 29.28 31.35 0.68
CA TYR A 604 30.11 32.14 1.60
C TYR A 604 29.36 33.30 2.26
N GLN A 605 28.11 33.58 1.86
CA GLN A 605 27.24 34.63 2.41
C GLN A 605 27.89 36.02 2.46
N ILE A 606 28.67 36.36 1.43
CA ILE A 606 29.39 37.64 1.38
C ILE A 606 28.41 38.77 1.09
N PRO A 607 28.44 39.88 1.84
CA PRO A 607 27.54 41.01 1.60
C PRO A 607 27.81 41.65 0.23
N SER A 608 26.73 42.08 -0.43
CA SER A 608 26.78 42.67 -1.78
C SER A 608 27.58 43.95 -1.87
N ASP A 609 27.66 44.72 -0.79
CA ASP A 609 28.35 46.02 -0.77
C ASP A 609 29.86 45.91 -1.00
N LEU A 610 30.45 44.75 -0.68
CA LEU A 610 31.87 44.48 -0.95
C LEU A 610 32.14 44.14 -2.42
N LEU A 611 31.11 43.75 -3.16
CA LEU A 611 31.21 43.26 -4.54
C LEU A 611 30.65 44.27 -5.55
N SER A 612 29.83 45.23 -5.12
CA SER A 612 29.21 46.23 -5.98
C SER A 612 30.24 47.23 -6.53
N TYR A 613 29.89 47.83 -7.67
CA TYR A 613 30.66 48.95 -8.21
C TYR A 613 30.22 50.25 -7.57
N ASP A 614 31.15 50.92 -6.87
CA ASP A 614 30.91 52.24 -6.31
C ASP A 614 31.04 53.30 -7.43
N ASP A 615 29.95 54.02 -7.68
CA ASP A 615 29.89 55.12 -8.66
C ASP A 615 30.29 56.47 -8.01
N SER A 616 30.77 56.45 -6.76
CA SER A 616 31.21 57.65 -6.03
C SER A 616 32.53 58.16 -6.60
N PRO A 617 32.55 59.32 -7.29
CA PRO A 617 33.82 59.94 -7.65
C PRO A 617 34.55 60.36 -6.37
N ALA A 618 35.89 60.27 -6.38
CA ALA A 618 36.69 60.86 -5.32
C ALA A 618 36.29 62.34 -5.13
N PRO A 619 36.17 62.83 -3.88
CA PRO A 619 35.72 64.20 -3.63
C PRO A 619 36.61 65.21 -4.38
N GLY A 620 36.01 65.93 -5.32
CA GLY A 620 36.68 66.96 -6.13
C GLY A 620 36.95 66.62 -7.60
N THR A 621 36.61 65.42 -8.10
CA THR A 621 36.79 65.05 -9.51
C THR A 621 35.47 64.80 -10.24
N PHE A 622 35.19 65.54 -11.31
CA PHE A 622 34.15 65.19 -12.28
C PHE A 622 34.71 64.12 -13.24
N ALA A 623 34.52 62.85 -12.91
CA ALA A 623 34.80 61.75 -13.83
C ALA A 623 33.59 61.54 -14.77
N PRO A 624 33.79 61.33 -16.08
CA PRO A 624 32.72 60.90 -16.96
C PRO A 624 32.16 59.53 -16.50
N PRO A 625 30.87 59.23 -16.75
CA PRO A 625 30.29 57.95 -16.35
C PRO A 625 31.10 56.80 -16.94
N ALA A 626 31.59 55.91 -16.07
CA ALA A 626 32.45 54.79 -16.44
C ALA A 626 31.77 53.90 -17.50
N ARG A 627 32.56 53.42 -18.47
CA ARG A 627 32.02 52.55 -19.53
C ARG A 627 31.52 51.24 -18.93
N PRO A 628 30.47 50.60 -19.49
CA PRO A 628 29.94 49.34 -18.96
C PRO A 628 31.01 48.24 -18.76
N ALA A 629 32.00 48.17 -19.66
CA ALA A 629 33.11 47.21 -19.55
C ALA A 629 34.05 47.48 -18.36
N GLU A 630 34.24 48.74 -17.97
CA GLU A 630 35.07 49.13 -16.83
C GLU A 630 34.39 48.76 -15.50
N ARG A 631 33.05 48.94 -15.42
CA ARG A 631 32.24 48.51 -14.27
C ARG A 631 32.32 47.00 -14.04
N VAL A 632 32.19 46.21 -15.11
CA VAL A 632 32.33 44.74 -15.05
C VAL A 632 33.74 44.32 -14.65
N ALA A 633 34.77 45.00 -15.15
CA ALA A 633 36.16 44.70 -14.80
C ALA A 633 36.44 44.96 -13.31
N ALA A 634 35.89 46.03 -12.74
CA ALA A 634 36.01 46.34 -11.32
C ALA A 634 35.36 45.26 -10.45
N VAL A 635 34.10 44.89 -10.75
CA VAL A 635 33.41 43.79 -10.05
C VAL A 635 34.16 42.46 -10.17
N ARG A 636 34.71 42.16 -11.36
CA ARG A 636 35.58 40.97 -11.54
C ARG A 636 36.82 41.03 -10.66
N GLY A 637 37.42 42.21 -10.49
CA GLY A 637 38.54 42.44 -9.58
C GLY A 637 38.17 42.16 -8.13
N HIS A 638 37.03 42.66 -7.66
CA HIS A 638 36.53 42.43 -6.30
C HIS A 638 36.25 40.95 -6.05
N VAL A 639 35.55 40.28 -6.97
CA VAL A 639 35.27 38.84 -6.90
C VAL A 639 36.56 38.02 -6.85
N LYS A 640 37.54 38.36 -7.69
CA LYS A 640 38.84 37.67 -7.70
C LYS A 640 39.57 37.85 -6.36
N ALA A 641 39.62 39.06 -5.82
CA ALA A 641 40.27 39.32 -4.54
C ALA A 641 39.63 38.49 -3.40
N MET A 642 38.30 38.34 -3.40
CA MET A 642 37.61 37.52 -2.41
C MET A 642 37.93 36.02 -2.56
N PHE A 643 37.97 35.50 -3.78
CA PHE A 643 38.37 34.10 -4.00
C PHE A 643 39.84 33.85 -3.67
N ASP A 644 40.74 34.79 -4.00
CA ASP A 644 42.16 34.68 -3.66
C ASP A 644 42.34 34.62 -2.12
N MET A 645 41.59 35.43 -1.37
CA MET A 645 41.57 35.38 0.11
C MET A 645 40.99 34.07 0.64
N ILE A 646 39.87 33.59 0.09
CA ILE A 646 39.25 32.31 0.49
C ILE A 646 40.20 31.13 0.21
N ASP A 647 40.90 31.15 -0.92
CA ASP A 647 41.83 30.08 -1.31
C ASP A 647 43.11 30.09 -0.48
N GLU A 648 43.56 31.27 -0.03
CA GLU A 648 44.68 31.40 0.92
C GLU A 648 44.31 30.82 2.29
N GLU A 649 43.12 31.16 2.81
CA GLU A 649 42.60 30.62 4.07
C GLU A 649 42.41 29.09 4.02
N LYS A 650 41.85 28.57 2.93
CA LYS A 650 41.73 27.12 2.72
C LYS A 650 43.08 26.42 2.64
N ARG A 651 44.07 27.03 1.98
CA ARG A 651 45.43 26.49 1.94
C ARG A 651 46.06 26.46 3.32
N ARG A 652 45.87 27.51 4.12
CA ARG A 652 46.32 27.54 5.52
C ARG A 652 45.66 26.45 6.36
N GLU A 653 44.35 26.25 6.21
CA GLU A 653 43.63 25.16 6.91
C GLU A 653 44.16 23.76 6.51
N ILE A 654 44.42 23.55 5.22
CA ILE A 654 44.98 22.27 4.73
C ILE A 654 46.41 22.05 5.27
N GLU A 655 47.25 23.09 5.28
CA GLU A 655 48.60 23.00 5.82
C GLU A 655 48.62 22.77 7.34
N GLU A 656 47.73 23.41 8.08
CA GLU A 656 47.56 23.17 9.52
C GLU A 656 47.12 21.73 9.78
N ARG A 657 46.11 21.20 9.07
CA ARG A 657 45.72 19.79 9.20
C ARG A 657 46.83 18.83 8.80
N ARG A 658 47.59 19.14 7.75
CA ARG A 658 48.73 18.31 7.32
C ARG A 658 49.84 18.30 8.37
N ARG A 659 50.13 19.45 9.00
CA ARG A 659 51.07 19.52 10.13
C ARG A 659 50.54 18.73 11.32
N GLU A 660 49.25 18.80 11.65
CA GLU A 660 48.64 17.98 12.70
C GLU A 660 48.74 16.48 12.40
N GLU A 661 48.51 16.05 11.16
CA GLU A 661 48.72 14.66 10.72
C GLU A 661 50.19 14.24 10.76
N GLU A 662 51.11 15.13 10.41
CA GLU A 662 52.57 14.88 10.48
C GLU A 662 53.06 14.82 11.95
N TYR A 663 52.55 15.66 12.85
CA TYR A 663 52.78 15.55 14.30
C TYR A 663 52.19 14.25 14.86
N PHE A 664 51.01 13.83 14.40
CA PHE A 664 50.40 12.56 14.80
C PHE A 664 51.21 11.36 14.29
N ARG A 665 51.77 11.43 13.07
CA ARG A 665 52.70 10.41 12.52
C ARG A 665 54.04 10.38 13.26
N GLN A 666 54.64 11.52 13.57
CA GLN A 666 55.90 11.57 14.33
C GLN A 666 55.73 11.09 15.78
N GLY A 667 54.53 11.25 16.37
CA GLY A 667 54.20 10.66 17.66
C GLY A 667 54.12 9.12 17.66
N LEU A 668 53.88 8.49 16.51
CA LEU A 668 53.88 7.03 16.34
C LEU A 668 55.30 6.45 16.12
N ASP A 669 56.23 7.22 15.55
CA ASP A 669 57.63 6.78 15.34
C ASP A 669 58.52 6.92 16.61
N ALA A 670 58.07 7.61 17.65
CA ALA A 670 58.83 7.84 18.88
C ALA A 670 58.70 6.74 19.96
N SER A 671 58.00 5.63 19.68
CA SER A 671 57.88 4.49 20.62
C SER A 671 58.38 3.17 20.02
N ILE A 672 59.58 2.77 20.49
CA ILE A 672 60.22 1.44 20.49
C ILE A 672 60.91 1.00 19.17
N PRO A 673 62.26 0.81 19.17
CA PRO A 673 62.96 0.11 18.12
C PRO A 673 62.88 -1.42 18.36
N LEU A 674 62.43 -2.18 17.36
CA LEU A 674 62.64 -3.63 17.32
C LEU A 674 63.52 -3.99 16.11
N PRO A 675 64.41 -4.99 16.27
CA PRO A 675 65.59 -5.13 15.44
C PRO A 675 65.28 -5.79 14.09
N PHE A 676 65.91 -5.18 13.08
CA PHE A 676 66.41 -5.73 11.83
C PHE A 676 66.42 -7.27 11.72
N LEU A 677 65.54 -7.81 10.88
CA LEU A 677 65.76 -9.07 10.18
C LEU A 677 65.53 -8.83 8.69
N SER A 678 66.66 -8.66 7.99
CA SER A 678 66.72 -8.72 6.53
C SER A 678 66.49 -10.14 6.05
N LEU A 679 65.52 -10.35 5.18
CA LEU A 679 65.53 -11.47 4.25
C LEU A 679 64.95 -11.01 2.91
N SER A 680 65.90 -10.82 1.99
CA SER A 680 65.68 -10.77 0.56
C SER A 680 65.07 -12.09 0.05
N GLY A 681 64.14 -11.98 -0.90
CA GLY A 681 64.03 -12.97 -1.97
C GLY A 681 62.67 -13.68 -2.07
N TYR A 682 62.07 -13.47 -3.24
CA TYR A 682 61.47 -14.47 -4.12
C TYR A 682 59.93 -14.54 -4.32
N TRP A 683 59.59 -14.50 -5.62
CA TRP A 683 58.41 -15.00 -6.35
C TRP A 683 57.09 -14.21 -6.36
N GLN A 684 56.97 -13.41 -7.44
CA GLN A 684 55.97 -13.40 -8.52
C GLN A 684 54.48 -13.82 -8.32
N PRO A 685 53.58 -13.30 -9.17
CA PRO A 685 52.18 -13.00 -8.86
C PRO A 685 51.20 -14.05 -9.39
N SER A 686 50.06 -14.26 -8.71
CA SER A 686 48.73 -14.48 -9.33
C SER A 686 47.67 -14.89 -8.29
N LEU A 687 46.42 -14.49 -8.56
CA LEU A 687 45.15 -14.94 -7.96
C LEU A 687 44.93 -14.47 -6.50
N LEU A 688 44.31 -13.33 -6.24
CA LEU A 688 42.91 -12.98 -6.54
C LEU A 688 41.90 -14.02 -5.99
N ARG A 689 41.69 -14.03 -4.66
CA ARG A 689 40.39 -13.80 -4.00
C ARG A 689 40.42 -14.07 -2.49
N CYS A 690 39.61 -13.27 -1.80
CA CYS A 690 39.04 -13.43 -0.46
C CYS A 690 39.71 -12.75 0.75
N ALA A 691 38.82 -12.08 1.49
CA ALA A 691 38.89 -11.61 2.87
C ALA A 691 39.43 -10.19 3.14
N CYS A 692 38.47 -9.26 3.19
CA CYS A 692 38.18 -8.29 4.25
C CYS A 692 39.29 -7.42 4.88
N ALA A 693 38.86 -6.17 5.07
CA ALA A 693 39.08 -5.33 6.24
C ALA A 693 40.23 -4.31 6.20
N LEU A 694 39.76 -3.06 6.10
CA LEU A 694 40.16 -1.89 6.91
C LEU A 694 41.50 -1.23 6.59
N VAL A 695 41.56 0.06 6.98
CA VAL A 695 42.67 1.04 6.91
C VAL A 695 42.58 1.88 5.61
N PHE A 696 42.36 3.20 5.57
CA PHE A 696 42.28 4.30 6.54
C PHE A 696 41.42 5.43 5.91
N THR A 697 40.56 6.07 6.69
CA THR A 697 40.41 7.54 6.72
C THR A 697 39.64 7.88 8.00
N LYS A 698 40.39 8.10 9.08
CA LYS A 698 39.92 8.83 10.25
C LYS A 698 41.05 9.76 10.68
N GLY A 699 40.72 11.04 10.73
CA GLY A 699 41.50 12.12 11.34
C GLY A 699 40.62 13.38 11.34
N PHE A 700 39.60 13.48 12.21
CA PHE A 700 39.67 14.00 13.61
C PHE A 700 39.50 15.54 13.63
N THR A 701 38.82 16.23 14.54
CA THR A 701 38.03 15.95 15.78
C THR A 701 37.39 17.28 16.26
N LYS A 702 36.60 17.47 17.33
CA LYS A 702 36.66 17.09 18.78
C LYS A 702 35.43 17.77 19.43
N GLY A 703 34.83 17.39 20.56
CA GLY A 703 35.03 16.43 21.67
C GLY A 703 33.68 16.37 22.44
N MET A 704 33.44 15.67 23.55
CA MET A 704 34.25 14.96 24.55
C MET A 704 33.31 13.97 25.29
N ALA A 705 33.83 12.76 25.58
CA ALA A 705 33.70 11.89 26.77
C ALA A 705 32.31 11.66 27.44
N ILE A 706 31.88 10.47 27.89
CA ILE A 706 32.48 9.48 28.83
C ILE A 706 31.70 8.13 28.73
N SER A 707 32.43 7.01 28.88
CA SER A 707 32.08 5.58 29.17
C SER A 707 30.63 5.03 29.13
N GLY A 708 30.43 3.91 28.42
CA GLY A 708 29.23 3.03 28.52
C GLY A 708 29.30 2.00 29.66
N PRO A 709 28.57 0.85 29.63
CA PRO A 709 27.46 0.43 28.77
C PRO A 709 26.21 -0.05 29.57
N HIS A 710 25.21 -0.60 28.85
CA HIS A 710 23.92 -1.19 29.29
C HIS A 710 22.75 -0.22 29.54
N LEU A 711 21.75 -0.21 28.65
CA LEU A 711 20.43 -0.81 28.87
C LEU A 711 19.50 -0.58 27.66
N GLN A 712 18.67 -1.58 27.37
CA GLN A 712 17.47 -1.49 26.54
C GLN A 712 16.48 -0.47 27.15
N LEU A 713 15.96 0.48 26.36
CA LEU A 713 14.67 1.14 26.59
C LEU A 713 14.07 1.49 25.21
N ARG A 714 12.94 0.88 24.82
CA ARG A 714 11.55 1.25 25.14
C ARG A 714 11.10 2.44 24.28
N ALA A 715 10.25 2.13 23.31
CA ALA A 715 9.54 3.11 22.49
C ALA A 715 8.58 3.91 23.38
N GLU A 716 8.76 5.23 23.41
CA GLU A 716 7.77 6.16 23.95
C GLU A 716 7.09 6.89 22.78
N ARG A 717 5.75 6.83 22.82
CA ARG A 717 4.82 7.64 22.05
C ARG A 717 4.98 9.09 22.52
N GLU A 718 5.21 10.02 21.61
CA GLU A 718 4.95 11.43 21.88
C GLU A 718 3.53 11.81 21.46
N GLU A 719 2.88 12.48 22.39
CA GLU A 719 1.48 12.85 22.43
C GLU A 719 1.19 14.07 21.54
N ALA A 720 0.00 14.05 20.93
CA ALA A 720 -0.61 15.20 20.28
C ALA A 720 -0.99 16.29 21.31
N PRO A 721 -0.85 17.58 20.99
CA PRO A 721 -1.31 18.65 21.86
C PRO A 721 -2.84 18.74 21.86
N ARG A 722 -3.42 18.56 23.04
CA ARG A 722 -4.82 18.91 23.35
C ARG A 722 -5.01 20.42 23.26
N ILE A 723 -5.86 20.86 22.33
CA ILE A 723 -6.45 22.19 22.37
C ILE A 723 -7.73 22.08 23.20
N VAL A 724 -7.77 22.81 24.31
CA VAL A 724 -8.94 23.01 25.16
C VAL A 724 -9.73 24.17 24.58
N TRP A 725 -10.87 23.87 23.95
CA TRP A 725 -12.25 24.34 24.22
C TRP A 725 -13.18 23.74 23.17
#